data_AF-A0A7Y5XUK3-F1
#
_entry.id   AF-A0A7Y5XUK3-F1
#
_cell.length_a   1.000
_cell.length_b   1.000
_cell.length_c   1.000
_cell.angle_alpha   90.00
_cell.angle_beta   90.00
_cell.angle_gamma   90.00
#
_symmetry.space_group_name_H-M   'P 1'
#
loop_
_entity.id
_entity.type
_entity.pdbx_description
1 polymer ?
#
loop_
_entity_poly.entity_id
_entity_poly.type
_entity_poly.pdbx_seq_one_letter_code
_entity_poly.pdbx_strand_id
1 'polypeptide(L)'
;MAPDADRRQLEDVQGPGRDAGVPRVVRARGRRRRGFLPAGRLARRGRRRRRDGLRAERPLGAAGRLHRRGLGADAPRAGSRRLARRPLGAPAALRRDGRDGRPPRPQRARRRAGRHRLRRRDARAARVGRHRARAEDPGRGDRLRRRRPRGARDRVRAGLGDRHRQDRHSGAGGGGAPLHQVRARPARPLRRLGQAGERGRAAVAAVDRRCPRRRRLARARLLRSDLPSRLADLVTLVVLDGWGLAPPGPGNAVELARTPVFDRLRREYPHATLAASGEAVGLPAGQMGNSEVGHLTIGSGRVLFQDLQRVNQAIHDGSFFANEALVGAFERAKARDADVHLLGLVSKGGVHSHLSHLQALLELARRRGMEERTWVHAFTDGRDVSPTSAVSDLAELPRERLATVVGRYYAMDRDQRWERTATALEAITLGKGARTTNVVEDVQRSYESGVTDEFLEPLVVEGAPRLAEADAAIFFNFRPDRGRQLAQKLVEAGVDLTTMTTYAPELGVPVVFGEQLVEWTLAETLSHAGYRQLHTAETEKYAHVTYFFNGGVEREWPGETRILVPSPRDVPSYDHRPEMSAREVAARFAAEIGNGDRFAVINFANPDMVGHTGSIPAVTAAVEVTDECLGVVVEATHAAGGICLITADHGNAERMLEDDGVSPHTAHTTNPVPLVLTSSEVGLKERGELSDLAPTTLRLLGLDIPSEMTGEVLCGTA
;
A
#
# COMPACT_ATOMS: atom_id res chain seq x y z
N MET A 1 -24.14 46.68 41.55
CA MET A 1 -24.53 46.84 42.97
C MET A 1 -24.99 45.49 43.49
N ALA A 2 -24.63 45.12 44.73
CA ALA A 2 -25.34 44.10 45.53
C ALA A 2 -26.22 44.83 46.56
N PRO A 3 -27.19 44.16 47.22
CA PRO A 3 -26.95 43.21 48.33
C PRO A 3 -27.71 41.87 48.14
N ASP A 4 -27.48 40.75 48.86
CA ASP A 4 -26.81 40.41 50.14
C ASP A 4 -27.72 40.34 51.40
N ALA A 5 -28.04 39.09 51.82
CA ALA A 5 -28.71 38.62 53.05
C ALA A 5 -28.79 37.05 52.99
N ASP A 6 -28.71 36.22 54.03
CA ASP A 6 -28.43 36.40 55.48
C ASP A 6 -27.70 35.13 56.04
N ARG A 7 -27.50 35.00 57.37
CA ARG A 7 -26.60 34.03 58.05
C ARG A 7 -27.24 33.21 59.19
N ARG A 8 -26.46 32.20 59.66
CA ARG A 8 -26.58 31.38 60.91
C ARG A 8 -27.57 30.20 60.77
N GLN A 9 -27.48 29.09 61.51
CA GLN A 9 -26.65 28.62 62.66
C GLN A 9 -25.98 27.27 62.28
N LEU A 10 -24.79 26.82 62.73
CA LEU A 10 -24.19 26.61 64.07
C LEU A 10 -24.77 25.43 64.89
N GLU A 11 -24.04 24.31 64.96
CA GLU A 11 -23.89 23.47 66.19
C GLU A 11 -22.62 22.59 66.10
N ASP A 12 -22.09 22.12 67.23
CA ASP A 12 -20.71 21.61 67.37
C ASP A 12 -20.63 20.52 68.48
N VAL A 13 -19.91 19.41 68.28
CA VAL A 13 -19.76 18.31 69.27
C VAL A 13 -18.32 17.75 69.28
N GLN A 14 -17.85 17.39 70.48
CA GLN A 14 -16.43 17.27 70.85
C GLN A 14 -15.87 15.82 70.78
N GLY A 15 -14.54 15.69 70.68
CA GLY A 15 -13.78 14.44 70.91
C GLY A 15 -12.89 14.53 72.17
N PRO A 16 -12.23 13.43 72.60
CA PRO A 16 -10.76 13.52 72.82
C PRO A 16 -9.93 12.21 72.69
N GLY A 17 -8.59 12.35 72.57
CA GLY A 17 -7.56 11.30 72.77
C GLY A 17 -6.98 10.73 71.46
N ARG A 18 -5.68 10.79 71.09
CA ARG A 18 -4.34 10.62 71.77
C ARG A 18 -4.05 9.19 72.22
N ASP A 19 -2.86 8.60 72.02
CA ASP A 19 -1.63 8.88 71.23
C ASP A 19 -0.96 7.49 70.97
N ALA A 20 0.13 7.25 70.21
CA ALA A 20 1.19 8.04 69.55
C ALA A 20 1.63 7.31 68.24
N GLY A 21 2.77 7.57 67.56
CA GLY A 21 3.87 8.51 67.78
C GLY A 21 4.90 8.51 66.62
N VAL A 22 5.74 9.56 66.54
CA VAL A 22 6.69 9.82 65.43
C VAL A 22 8.00 10.44 65.95
N PRO A 23 9.16 10.10 65.34
CA PRO A 23 10.21 11.11 65.10
C PRO A 23 10.88 10.97 63.70
N ARG A 24 11.55 11.94 63.08
CA ARG A 24 11.69 13.43 63.15
C ARG A 24 12.33 13.86 61.80
N VAL A 25 12.05 14.98 61.10
CA VAL A 25 12.23 16.42 61.44
C VAL A 25 13.73 16.82 61.56
N VAL A 26 14.30 17.84 60.87
CA VAL A 26 13.81 18.77 59.80
C VAL A 26 14.93 19.72 59.24
N ARG A 27 14.72 20.34 58.05
CA ARG A 27 15.32 21.61 57.49
C ARG A 27 16.86 21.74 57.29
N ALA A 28 17.42 22.73 56.57
CA ALA A 28 17.02 23.49 55.34
C ALA A 28 18.13 24.49 54.90
N ARG A 29 17.91 25.16 53.75
CA ARG A 29 18.58 26.38 53.20
C ARG A 29 19.97 26.16 52.54
N GLY A 30 20.15 26.76 51.36
CA GLY A 30 21.40 26.75 50.58
C GLY A 30 21.95 28.16 50.29
N ARG A 31 22.98 28.28 49.44
CA ARG A 31 23.56 29.55 48.94
C ARG A 31 23.99 29.46 47.46
N ARG A 32 24.33 30.62 46.88
CA ARG A 32 24.48 30.87 45.42
C ARG A 32 25.92 30.78 44.90
N ARG A 33 26.03 30.72 43.55
CA ARG A 33 27.02 31.35 42.62
C ARG A 33 28.12 30.46 41.98
N ARG A 34 28.17 30.56 40.63
CA ARG A 34 29.32 30.35 39.70
C ARG A 34 29.85 28.90 39.62
N GLY A 35 30.43 28.42 38.51
CA GLY A 35 30.51 29.00 37.15
C GLY A 35 31.73 28.49 36.36
N PHE A 36 31.66 28.56 35.03
CA PHE A 36 32.72 28.29 34.04
C PHE A 36 33.14 26.83 33.73
N LEU A 37 33.74 26.71 32.53
CA LEU A 37 34.31 25.52 31.88
C LEU A 37 35.67 25.12 32.51
N PRO A 38 36.30 24.03 32.05
CA PRO A 38 37.32 24.22 31.02
C PRO A 38 37.37 23.14 29.92
N ALA A 39 38.02 23.47 28.81
CA ALA A 39 38.54 22.52 27.82
C ALA A 39 40.06 22.73 27.68
N GLY A 40 40.86 21.69 27.42
CA GLY A 40 42.26 21.93 27.02
C GLY A 40 43.28 20.78 27.07
N ARG A 41 43.59 20.25 25.88
CA ARG A 41 44.96 20.09 25.31
C ARG A 41 46.05 19.21 25.99
N LEU A 42 46.43 18.16 25.24
CA LEU A 42 47.80 17.86 24.75
C LEU A 42 49.02 17.80 25.70
N ALA A 43 49.68 16.64 25.69
CA ALA A 43 51.15 16.55 25.72
C ALA A 43 51.68 15.41 24.80
N ARG A 44 52.84 15.61 24.17
CA ARG A 44 53.58 14.61 23.36
C ARG A 44 55.06 14.62 23.79
N ARG A 45 55.63 13.46 24.14
CA ARG A 45 57.08 13.10 24.20
C ARG A 45 57.19 11.61 24.61
N GLY A 46 58.22 10.82 24.26
CA GLY A 46 59.26 11.07 23.26
C GLY A 46 60.51 10.17 23.34
N ARG A 47 60.54 9.06 22.57
CA ARG A 47 61.73 8.34 22.02
C ARG A 47 62.66 7.46 22.91
N ARG A 48 62.78 6.19 22.46
CA ARG A 48 64.00 5.41 22.06
C ARG A 48 64.76 4.45 23.04
N ARG A 49 64.89 3.19 22.55
CA ARG A 49 66.08 2.27 22.54
C ARG A 49 66.52 1.65 23.89
N ARG A 50 67.16 0.47 23.95
CA ARG A 50 67.25 -0.78 23.12
C ARG A 50 68.05 -1.85 23.95
N ARG A 51 68.24 -3.07 23.42
CA ARG A 51 69.03 -4.23 23.92
C ARG A 51 68.20 -5.30 24.68
N ASP A 52 68.54 -6.60 24.64
CA ASP A 52 69.38 -7.39 23.70
C ASP A 52 69.00 -8.89 23.75
N GLY A 53 69.34 -9.64 22.68
CA GLY A 53 69.46 -11.13 22.66
C GLY A 53 68.21 -11.98 22.38
N LEU A 54 68.31 -13.26 21.98
CA LEU A 54 69.36 -13.96 21.20
C LEU A 54 68.90 -15.41 20.82
N ARG A 55 68.85 -15.78 19.52
CA ARG A 55 68.65 -17.15 18.93
C ARG A 55 67.37 -17.93 19.36
N ALA A 56 66.61 -18.66 18.55
CA ALA A 56 66.64 -19.15 17.15
C ALA A 56 67.64 -20.26 16.78
N GLU A 57 67.10 -21.43 16.40
CA GLU A 57 67.63 -22.39 15.41
C GLU A 57 66.48 -22.91 14.51
N ARG A 58 66.79 -23.65 13.43
CA ARG A 58 65.83 -24.12 12.40
C ARG A 58 66.07 -25.61 12.01
N PRO A 59 66.23 -26.05 10.73
CA PRO A 59 65.26 -26.97 10.12
C PRO A 59 65.88 -28.21 9.43
N LEU A 60 65.02 -29.03 8.80
CA LEU A 60 65.20 -29.77 7.53
C LEU A 60 63.77 -30.22 7.13
N GLY A 61 63.26 -30.16 5.90
CA GLY A 61 63.72 -30.79 4.64
C GLY A 61 62.64 -31.83 4.22
N ALA A 62 62.23 -32.01 2.97
CA ALA A 62 62.60 -31.34 1.72
C ALA A 62 61.54 -31.58 0.59
N ALA A 63 61.71 -30.82 -0.51
CA ALA A 63 61.31 -31.13 -1.90
C ALA A 63 59.82 -31.23 -2.30
N GLY A 64 59.52 -30.79 -3.53
CA GLY A 64 58.17 -30.75 -4.12
C GLY A 64 57.99 -29.60 -5.12
N ARG A 65 58.81 -29.52 -6.18
CA ARG A 65 58.70 -28.46 -7.21
C ARG A 65 57.85 -28.93 -8.39
N LEU A 66 57.04 -28.02 -8.92
CA LEU A 66 56.89 -27.83 -10.38
C LEU A 66 56.74 -26.33 -10.70
N HIS A 67 56.94 -25.94 -11.96
CA HIS A 67 57.07 -24.55 -12.42
C HIS A 67 55.86 -24.15 -13.29
N ARG A 68 55.31 -22.92 -13.17
CA ARG A 68 55.76 -21.66 -13.82
C ARG A 68 55.63 -21.77 -15.35
N ARG A 69 54.94 -20.90 -16.09
CA ARG A 69 54.79 -19.42 -16.07
C ARG A 69 53.30 -19.04 -16.31
N GLY A 70 52.76 -17.84 -16.07
CA GLY A 70 53.27 -16.46 -16.25
C GLY A 70 52.74 -15.89 -17.60
N LEU A 71 52.54 -14.59 -17.84
CA LEU A 71 52.85 -13.34 -17.12
C LEU A 71 51.77 -12.29 -17.47
N GLY A 72 51.66 -11.22 -16.68
CA GLY A 72 50.78 -10.08 -17.00
C GLY A 72 50.63 -9.11 -15.83
N ALA A 73 51.47 -8.08 -15.80
CA ALA A 73 51.34 -6.97 -14.84
C ALA A 73 50.92 -5.71 -15.60
N ASP A 74 50.10 -4.87 -14.98
CA ASP A 74 50.48 -3.48 -14.74
C ASP A 74 49.55 -2.78 -13.75
N ALA A 75 50.07 -1.75 -13.08
CA ALA A 75 49.29 -0.94 -12.14
C ALA A 75 49.90 0.47 -11.95
N PRO A 76 49.09 1.54 -12.07
CA PRO A 76 49.42 2.86 -11.54
C PRO A 76 48.62 3.18 -10.27
N ARG A 77 49.27 3.78 -9.27
CA ARG A 77 48.64 4.32 -8.06
C ARG A 77 48.20 5.77 -8.29
N ALA A 78 47.00 6.16 -7.84
CA ALA A 78 46.73 7.43 -7.11
C ALA A 78 45.23 7.61 -6.81
N GLY A 79 44.91 8.50 -5.85
CA GLY A 79 43.60 9.17 -5.84
C GLY A 79 42.63 8.85 -4.69
N SER A 80 43.02 9.13 -3.44
CA SER A 80 42.04 9.14 -2.33
C SER A 80 41.04 10.31 -2.48
N ARG A 81 39.76 9.99 -2.67
CA ARG A 81 38.66 10.97 -2.54
C ARG A 81 37.53 10.39 -1.70
N ARG A 82 37.01 11.20 -0.77
CA ARG A 82 35.80 10.89 0.01
C ARG A 82 34.60 10.96 -0.94
N LEU A 83 33.80 9.91 -1.01
CA LEU A 83 32.47 9.97 -1.60
C LEU A 83 31.47 10.42 -0.53
N ALA A 84 30.74 11.50 -0.81
CA ALA A 84 29.61 11.92 0.00
C ALA A 84 28.39 11.06 -0.35
N ARG A 85 27.53 10.77 0.63
CA ARG A 85 26.24 10.11 0.40
C ARG A 85 25.39 10.98 -0.54
N ARG A 86 24.74 10.36 -1.53
CA ARG A 86 23.62 10.91 -2.29
C ARG A 86 22.48 9.89 -2.28
N PRO A 87 21.27 10.23 -1.84
CA PRO A 87 20.09 9.46 -2.23
C PRO A 87 19.82 9.68 -3.73
N LEU A 88 19.23 8.69 -4.39
CA LEU A 88 18.80 8.77 -5.78
C LEU A 88 17.38 8.21 -5.88
N GLY A 89 16.47 8.98 -6.45
CA GLY A 89 15.10 8.57 -6.74
C GLY A 89 14.52 9.41 -7.87
N ALA A 90 14.48 8.85 -9.08
CA ALA A 90 13.67 9.26 -10.23
C ALA A 90 13.89 8.24 -11.37
N PRO A 91 12.84 7.75 -12.06
CA PRO A 91 12.97 6.85 -13.20
C PRO A 91 13.46 7.57 -14.48
N ALA A 92 13.87 6.80 -15.48
CA ALA A 92 14.50 7.32 -16.69
C ALA A 92 13.53 8.02 -17.65
N ALA A 93 13.95 9.15 -18.21
CA ALA A 93 13.28 9.84 -19.31
C ALA A 93 14.12 9.77 -20.61
N LEU A 94 13.46 9.82 -21.77
CA LEU A 94 14.07 9.53 -23.07
C LEU A 94 15.17 10.52 -23.46
N ARG A 95 16.22 10.01 -24.13
CA ARG A 95 17.21 10.83 -24.83
C ARG A 95 16.63 11.49 -26.08
N ARG A 96 17.03 12.74 -26.35
CA ARG A 96 17.12 13.33 -27.69
C ARG A 96 18.40 14.16 -27.79
N ASP A 97 19.13 14.01 -28.88
CA ASP A 97 20.41 14.71 -29.10
C ASP A 97 20.21 16.19 -29.47
N GLY A 98 21.11 17.08 -28.99
CA GLY A 98 20.81 18.51 -28.86
C GLY A 98 21.90 19.56 -29.13
N ARG A 99 23.14 19.17 -29.46
CA ARG A 99 24.27 20.03 -29.94
C ARG A 99 24.91 21.04 -28.95
N ASP A 100 26.16 21.37 -29.28
CA ASP A 100 27.05 22.37 -28.66
C ASP A 100 26.68 23.83 -28.96
N GLY A 101 27.43 24.82 -28.43
CA GLY A 101 27.47 26.12 -29.13
C GLY A 101 28.19 27.35 -28.52
N ARG A 102 28.14 27.56 -27.19
CA ARG A 102 28.62 28.80 -26.48
C ARG A 102 27.90 30.13 -26.85
N PRO A 103 27.97 31.18 -25.99
CA PRO A 103 27.21 32.43 -26.15
C PRO A 103 27.96 33.59 -26.85
N PRO A 104 27.26 34.60 -27.39
CA PRO A 104 27.84 35.73 -28.11
C PRO A 104 28.26 36.92 -27.23
N ARG A 105 29.04 37.87 -27.80
CA ARG A 105 29.27 39.23 -27.29
C ARG A 105 28.64 40.29 -28.22
N PRO A 106 28.30 41.50 -27.72
CA PRO A 106 27.45 42.45 -28.45
C PRO A 106 28.20 43.57 -29.20
N GLN A 107 27.60 44.10 -30.27
CA GLN A 107 27.91 45.42 -30.85
C GLN A 107 26.63 46.17 -31.30
N ARG A 108 26.77 47.44 -31.72
CA ARG A 108 25.69 48.46 -31.72
C ARG A 108 25.42 49.12 -33.09
N ALA A 109 24.13 49.39 -33.33
CA ALA A 109 23.55 50.66 -33.83
C ALA A 109 23.53 51.07 -35.33
N ARG A 110 22.50 51.90 -35.62
CA ARG A 110 22.26 52.85 -36.76
C ARG A 110 21.67 52.22 -38.05
N ARG A 111 20.42 52.57 -38.42
CA ARG A 111 19.91 53.73 -39.25
C ARG A 111 20.11 53.49 -40.78
N ARG A 112 19.20 53.82 -41.71
CA ARG A 112 17.90 54.57 -41.65
C ARG A 112 17.01 54.33 -42.91
N ALA A 113 15.69 54.25 -42.68
CA ALA A 113 14.55 54.86 -43.44
C ALA A 113 14.25 54.61 -44.95
N GLY A 114 12.94 54.36 -45.22
CA GLY A 114 12.22 54.63 -46.50
C GLY A 114 11.42 53.43 -47.04
N ARG A 115 10.18 53.55 -47.57
CA ARG A 115 9.12 54.59 -47.48
C ARG A 115 7.77 54.01 -48.04
N HIS A 116 6.63 54.46 -47.51
CA HIS A 116 5.24 54.38 -48.06
C HIS A 116 4.42 53.06 -48.18
N ARG A 117 3.22 53.10 -47.55
CA ARG A 117 1.82 52.85 -48.05
C ARG A 117 1.45 51.55 -48.80
N LEU A 118 0.20 51.05 -48.77
CA LEU A 118 -0.88 50.98 -47.76
C LEU A 118 -2.08 50.19 -48.37
N ARG A 119 -2.60 49.18 -47.65
CA ARG A 119 -3.98 48.63 -47.73
C ARG A 119 -4.57 48.01 -49.04
N ARG A 120 -4.93 46.72 -48.87
CA ARG A 120 -6.28 46.10 -49.02
C ARG A 120 -6.76 45.45 -50.35
N ARG A 121 -7.34 44.25 -50.12
CA ARG A 121 -8.57 43.64 -50.67
C ARG A 121 -8.53 42.76 -51.94
N ASP A 122 -9.05 41.54 -51.73
CA ASP A 122 -10.17 40.88 -52.42
C ASP A 122 -10.30 40.97 -53.95
N ALA A 123 -10.20 39.83 -54.66
CA ALA A 123 -11.30 39.35 -55.54
C ALA A 123 -11.09 37.94 -56.13
N ARG A 124 -12.22 37.35 -56.53
CA ARG A 124 -12.51 36.00 -57.05
C ARG A 124 -12.04 35.73 -58.50
N ALA A 125 -12.08 34.43 -58.87
CA ALA A 125 -12.15 33.85 -60.23
C ALA A 125 -10.90 34.03 -61.13
N ALA A 126 -10.32 33.02 -61.82
CA ALA A 126 -10.77 31.78 -62.46
C ALA A 126 -11.43 31.94 -63.86
N ARG A 127 -10.72 31.52 -64.94
CA ARG A 127 -11.23 30.58 -66.00
C ARG A 127 -10.24 30.31 -67.16
N VAL A 128 -10.34 29.08 -67.73
CA VAL A 128 -9.90 28.63 -69.09
C VAL A 128 -8.38 28.62 -69.36
N GLY A 129 -7.79 27.63 -70.05
CA GLY A 129 -8.28 26.33 -70.58
C GLY A 129 -7.60 25.87 -71.89
N ARG A 130 -8.06 24.75 -72.47
CA ARG A 130 -7.62 24.09 -73.75
C ARG A 130 -6.30 23.27 -73.70
N HIS A 131 -6.03 22.27 -74.56
CA HIS A 131 -6.84 21.17 -75.15
C HIS A 131 -5.94 20.21 -76.00
N ARG A 132 -6.40 18.96 -76.25
CA ARG A 132 -5.97 17.99 -77.32
C ARG A 132 -4.63 17.23 -77.10
N ALA A 133 -4.40 16.00 -77.64
CA ALA A 133 -5.28 14.93 -78.19
C ALA A 133 -4.50 13.62 -78.52
N ARG A 134 -5.24 12.55 -78.91
CA ARG A 134 -4.85 11.20 -79.43
C ARG A 134 -4.45 10.17 -78.34
N ALA A 135 -4.95 8.92 -78.24
CA ALA A 135 -5.45 7.85 -79.16
C ALA A 135 -4.33 6.86 -79.62
N GLU A 136 -4.53 5.53 -79.82
CA GLU A 136 -5.74 4.73 -80.18
C GLU A 136 -5.82 3.31 -79.50
N ASP A 137 -7.06 2.83 -79.29
CA ASP A 137 -7.74 1.50 -79.46
C ASP A 137 -7.00 0.17 -79.87
N PRO A 138 -7.64 -1.03 -79.95
CA PRO A 138 -8.40 -1.83 -78.96
C PRO A 138 -8.05 -3.37 -78.90
N GLY A 139 -8.70 -4.14 -78.00
CA GLY A 139 -8.68 -5.63 -78.00
C GLY A 139 -10.01 -6.27 -77.51
N ARG A 140 -10.51 -7.31 -78.22
CA ARG A 140 -11.88 -7.86 -78.09
C ARG A 140 -12.08 -8.92 -76.99
N GLY A 141 -13.31 -9.02 -76.44
CA GLY A 141 -13.86 -10.19 -75.71
C GLY A 141 -15.35 -10.02 -75.39
N ASP A 142 -16.20 -11.06 -75.50
CA ASP A 142 -17.68 -10.96 -75.47
C ASP A 142 -18.35 -12.25 -74.89
N ARG A 143 -19.61 -12.13 -74.41
CA ARG A 143 -20.60 -13.20 -74.05
C ARG A 143 -20.37 -13.92 -72.70
N LEU A 144 -21.38 -14.38 -71.93
CA LEU A 144 -22.87 -14.28 -71.84
C LEU A 144 -23.26 -14.77 -70.38
N ARG A 145 -24.47 -14.74 -69.79
CA ARG A 145 -25.89 -14.64 -70.25
C ARG A 145 -26.77 -13.76 -69.32
N ARG A 146 -27.75 -13.10 -69.96
CA ARG A 146 -29.17 -12.79 -69.58
C ARG A 146 -29.75 -13.61 -68.39
N ARG A 147 -30.68 -13.10 -67.54
CA ARG A 147 -31.97 -12.40 -67.83
C ARG A 147 -32.27 -11.17 -66.91
N ARG A 148 -33.54 -10.69 -66.88
CA ARG A 148 -34.09 -9.35 -66.52
C ARG A 148 -35.62 -9.52 -66.19
N PRO A 149 -36.47 -8.51 -65.85
CA PRO A 149 -36.26 -7.07 -65.50
C PRO A 149 -37.21 -6.46 -64.38
N ARG A 150 -37.12 -5.13 -64.16
CA ARG A 150 -38.08 -4.21 -63.45
C ARG A 150 -38.17 -4.37 -61.90
N GLY A 151 -38.41 -3.34 -61.07
CA GLY A 151 -38.56 -1.89 -61.26
C GLY A 151 -39.77 -1.31 -60.47
N ALA A 152 -39.79 -0.08 -59.93
CA ALA A 152 -38.77 0.98 -59.80
C ALA A 152 -39.25 2.13 -58.86
N ARG A 153 -38.32 3.01 -58.43
CA ARG A 153 -38.54 4.38 -57.85
C ARG A 153 -39.14 4.44 -56.42
N ASP A 154 -38.94 5.50 -55.62
CA ASP A 154 -38.16 6.75 -55.83
C ASP A 154 -37.60 7.38 -54.52
N ARG A 155 -36.66 8.32 -54.71
CA ARG A 155 -36.42 9.56 -53.94
C ARG A 155 -35.68 9.62 -52.58
N VAL A 156 -34.63 10.45 -52.65
CA VAL A 156 -34.16 11.49 -51.69
C VAL A 156 -33.19 11.03 -50.59
N ARG A 157 -32.27 11.95 -50.28
CA ARG A 157 -30.99 11.73 -49.60
C ARG A 157 -30.62 12.98 -48.80
N ALA A 158 -29.93 12.77 -47.67
CA ALA A 158 -29.19 13.74 -46.86
C ALA A 158 -30.00 14.79 -46.06
N GLY A 159 -29.54 14.97 -44.81
CA GLY A 159 -30.06 15.92 -43.82
C GLY A 159 -29.31 15.70 -42.50
N LEU A 160 -28.13 16.30 -42.36
CA LEU A 160 -27.29 16.20 -41.16
C LEU A 160 -27.90 17.04 -40.00
N GLY A 161 -27.71 16.59 -38.77
CA GLY A 161 -28.04 17.38 -37.57
C GLY A 161 -27.65 16.69 -36.27
N ASP A 162 -26.68 17.27 -35.56
CA ASP A 162 -26.38 16.93 -34.16
C ASP A 162 -27.57 17.20 -33.24
N ARG A 163 -27.65 16.47 -32.11
CA ARG A 163 -27.45 17.07 -30.76
C ARG A 163 -27.58 16.06 -29.62
N HIS A 164 -26.90 16.36 -28.51
CA HIS A 164 -27.26 15.87 -27.19
C HIS A 164 -28.73 16.19 -26.86
N ARG A 165 -29.42 15.28 -26.16
CA ARG A 165 -30.09 15.49 -24.86
C ARG A 165 -30.70 14.15 -24.40
N GLN A 166 -30.41 13.65 -23.19
CA GLN A 166 -30.89 14.01 -21.83
C GLN A 166 -32.11 13.18 -21.39
N ASP A 167 -32.09 12.86 -20.09
CA ASP A 167 -33.23 12.61 -19.20
C ASP A 167 -34.13 11.35 -19.35
N ARG A 168 -34.15 10.60 -18.24
CA ARG A 168 -35.32 10.19 -17.44
C ARG A 168 -36.55 9.62 -18.19
N HIS A 169 -36.81 8.34 -17.98
CA HIS A 169 -38.15 7.78 -18.12
C HIS A 169 -38.73 7.28 -16.79
N SER A 170 -39.69 8.04 -16.29
CA SER A 170 -40.70 7.61 -15.32
C SER A 170 -42.01 7.27 -16.03
N GLY A 171 -42.65 6.15 -15.67
CA GLY A 171 -44.11 6.02 -15.78
C GLY A 171 -44.70 5.20 -16.93
N ALA A 172 -45.05 3.94 -16.60
CA ALA A 172 -46.33 3.27 -16.84
C ALA A 172 -46.86 2.96 -18.27
N GLY A 173 -47.32 1.71 -18.43
CA GLY A 173 -48.28 1.25 -19.45
C GLY A 173 -47.67 0.54 -20.67
N GLY A 174 -48.17 -0.62 -21.12
CA GLY A 174 -49.16 -1.51 -20.52
C GLY A 174 -49.73 -2.56 -21.49
N GLY A 175 -49.69 -3.85 -21.11
CA GLY A 175 -50.31 -4.98 -21.83
C GLY A 175 -49.34 -5.87 -22.62
N GLY A 176 -49.49 -7.21 -22.61
CA GLY A 176 -50.39 -8.00 -21.75
C GLY A 176 -50.44 -9.51 -22.05
N ALA A 177 -50.10 -10.33 -21.04
CA ALA A 177 -50.47 -11.75 -20.84
C ALA A 177 -50.00 -12.80 -21.88
N PRO A 178 -50.14 -14.13 -21.61
CA PRO A 178 -50.34 -14.84 -20.34
C PRO A 178 -49.30 -15.97 -20.06
N LEU A 179 -49.23 -16.48 -18.81
CA LEU A 179 -49.43 -17.91 -18.43
C LEU A 179 -48.74 -18.33 -17.10
N HIS A 180 -49.58 -18.73 -16.13
CA HIS A 180 -49.46 -19.79 -15.11
C HIS A 180 -48.14 -20.13 -14.35
N GLN A 181 -48.17 -19.85 -13.02
CA GLN A 181 -47.80 -20.72 -11.87
C GLN A 181 -46.30 -21.15 -11.70
N VAL A 182 -45.74 -21.41 -10.51
CA VAL A 182 -46.28 -21.92 -9.23
C VAL A 182 -45.70 -21.22 -7.98
N ARG A 183 -46.59 -20.88 -7.04
CA ARG A 183 -46.47 -20.68 -5.57
C ARG A 183 -45.09 -20.43 -4.90
N ALA A 184 -45.02 -19.32 -4.16
CA ALA A 184 -44.35 -19.25 -2.85
C ALA A 184 -45.38 -19.31 -1.69
N ARG A 185 -44.97 -19.69 -0.47
CA ARG A 185 -45.81 -19.70 0.75
C ARG A 185 -45.30 -18.70 1.80
N PRO A 186 -46.14 -17.82 2.37
CA PRO A 186 -45.80 -17.03 3.55
C PRO A 186 -46.15 -17.76 4.86
N ALA A 187 -45.45 -17.44 5.95
CA ALA A 187 -45.75 -17.91 7.31
C ALA A 187 -46.54 -16.86 8.13
N ARG A 188 -47.47 -17.32 8.98
CA ARG A 188 -48.27 -16.50 9.94
C ARG A 188 -48.72 -17.38 11.14
N PRO A 189 -49.24 -16.82 12.26
CA PRO A 189 -48.50 -16.98 13.52
C PRO A 189 -49.26 -17.63 14.70
N LEU A 190 -48.53 -17.84 15.80
CA LEU A 190 -48.92 -17.85 17.22
C LEU A 190 -50.35 -18.29 17.63
N ARG A 191 -50.42 -19.32 18.49
CA ARG A 191 -51.48 -19.47 19.51
C ARG A 191 -50.90 -19.96 20.85
N ARG A 192 -51.59 -19.61 21.94
CA ARG A 192 -51.35 -20.07 23.33
C ARG A 192 -52.29 -21.25 23.70
N LEU A 193 -51.88 -22.03 24.70
CA LEU A 193 -52.64 -22.79 25.74
C LEU A 193 -51.71 -23.93 26.24
N GLY A 194 -51.79 -24.50 27.46
CA GLY A 194 -52.63 -24.28 28.66
C GLY A 194 -52.03 -25.06 29.86
N GLN A 195 -52.58 -24.93 31.08
CA GLN A 195 -51.97 -25.46 32.33
C GLN A 195 -52.63 -26.73 32.90
N ALA A 196 -51.83 -27.65 33.48
CA ALA A 196 -52.07 -28.59 34.60
C ALA A 196 -50.83 -29.52 34.71
N GLY A 197 -50.39 -30.16 35.81
CA GLY A 197 -51.05 -30.58 37.06
C GLY A 197 -51.20 -32.13 37.05
N GLU A 198 -50.83 -32.94 38.05
CA GLU A 198 -50.30 -32.66 39.40
C GLU A 198 -49.71 -33.93 40.11
N ARG A 199 -48.87 -33.73 41.16
CA ARG A 199 -48.60 -34.60 42.35
C ARG A 199 -47.74 -35.90 42.25
N GLY A 200 -47.03 -36.24 43.36
CA GLY A 200 -46.14 -37.42 43.43
C GLY A 200 -45.62 -37.96 44.80
N ARG A 201 -45.30 -37.13 45.83
CA ARG A 201 -44.80 -37.50 47.20
C ARG A 201 -43.38 -38.17 47.25
N ALA A 202 -42.38 -37.68 48.01
CA ALA A 202 -42.13 -37.66 49.49
C ALA A 202 -41.71 -39.04 50.07
N ALA A 203 -40.82 -39.21 51.06
CA ALA A 203 -40.20 -38.31 52.07
C ALA A 203 -38.80 -38.89 52.55
N VAL A 204 -37.73 -38.11 52.85
CA VAL A 204 -37.33 -37.39 54.10
C VAL A 204 -36.24 -38.11 54.96
N ALA A 205 -35.45 -37.31 55.73
CA ALA A 205 -34.44 -37.63 56.76
C ALA A 205 -32.97 -37.82 56.30
N ALA A 206 -31.91 -37.34 57.00
CA ALA A 206 -31.80 -36.35 58.12
C ALA A 206 -30.32 -35.90 58.34
N VAL A 207 -30.08 -35.15 59.43
CA VAL A 207 -28.79 -34.90 60.14
C VAL A 207 -27.88 -33.72 59.72
N ASP A 208 -28.09 -32.60 60.44
CA ASP A 208 -27.12 -31.73 61.14
C ASP A 208 -25.97 -30.99 60.42
N ARG A 209 -25.59 -29.82 60.98
CA ARG A 209 -24.55 -28.89 60.49
C ARG A 209 -23.43 -28.70 61.53
N ARG A 210 -22.24 -29.26 61.29
CA ARG A 210 -21.00 -28.81 61.96
C ARG A 210 -19.84 -28.68 60.98
N CYS A 211 -19.21 -27.51 60.95
CA CYS A 211 -18.00 -27.24 60.17
C CYS A 211 -16.75 -27.72 60.93
N PRO A 212 -15.74 -28.25 60.23
CA PRO A 212 -14.41 -27.71 60.48
C PRO A 212 -13.48 -27.59 59.25
N ARG A 213 -12.78 -26.44 59.21
CA ARG A 213 -11.39 -26.24 58.76
C ARG A 213 -11.02 -26.54 57.29
N ARG A 214 -10.67 -25.46 56.59
CA ARG A 214 -9.95 -25.44 55.30
C ARG A 214 -8.73 -26.38 55.31
N ARG A 215 -8.64 -27.30 54.35
CA ARG A 215 -7.36 -27.76 53.78
C ARG A 215 -7.14 -27.05 52.45
N ARG A 216 -5.93 -26.55 52.20
CA ARG A 216 -5.54 -26.08 50.86
C ARG A 216 -5.34 -27.31 49.98
N LEU A 217 -6.26 -27.57 49.05
CA LEU A 217 -5.91 -28.36 47.87
C LEU A 217 -4.99 -27.50 47.01
N ALA A 218 -3.85 -28.06 46.59
CA ALA A 218 -2.99 -27.40 45.63
C ALA A 218 -3.76 -27.24 44.31
N ARG A 219 -3.63 -26.09 43.65
CA ARG A 219 -4.04 -25.98 42.24
C ARG A 219 -3.17 -26.96 41.46
N ALA A 220 -3.75 -28.08 41.04
CA ALA A 220 -3.19 -28.84 39.93
C ALA A 220 -3.04 -27.85 38.76
N ARG A 221 -1.81 -27.71 38.23
CA ARG A 221 -1.66 -27.13 36.90
C ARG A 221 -2.41 -28.08 35.98
N LEU A 222 -3.47 -27.59 35.34
CA LEU A 222 -3.91 -28.18 34.08
C LEU A 222 -2.70 -28.10 33.17
N LEU A 223 -2.16 -29.26 32.81
CA LEU A 223 -1.12 -29.37 31.81
C LEU A 223 -1.68 -28.72 30.54
N ARG A 224 -0.96 -27.72 30.02
CA ARG A 224 -1.03 -27.47 28.58
C ARG A 224 -0.59 -28.79 27.94
N SER A 225 -1.27 -29.23 26.89
CA SER A 225 -0.80 -30.37 26.11
C SER A 225 0.65 -30.10 25.69
N ASP A 226 1.54 -31.02 26.03
CA ASP A 226 2.96 -30.92 25.70
C ASP A 226 3.15 -31.20 24.20
N LEU A 227 2.76 -30.21 23.39
CA LEU A 227 3.26 -30.05 22.03
C LEU A 227 4.79 -30.13 22.08
N PRO A 228 5.44 -30.85 21.16
CA PRO A 228 6.84 -30.62 20.85
C PRO A 228 7.04 -29.12 20.63
N SER A 229 8.07 -28.51 21.20
CA SER A 229 8.31 -27.07 21.10
C SER A 229 8.63 -26.60 19.67
N ARG A 230 8.63 -27.52 18.71
CA ARG A 230 9.04 -27.40 17.32
C ARG A 230 8.41 -28.56 16.53
N LEU A 231 7.79 -28.26 15.39
CA LEU A 231 7.07 -29.25 14.56
C LEU A 231 7.87 -29.67 13.31
N ALA A 232 8.90 -28.92 12.91
CA ALA A 232 9.76 -29.24 11.77
C ALA A 232 11.21 -28.82 12.00
N ASP A 233 12.16 -29.61 11.48
CA ASP A 233 13.59 -29.27 11.51
C ASP A 233 14.01 -28.29 10.40
N LEU A 234 13.25 -28.23 9.31
CA LEU A 234 13.36 -27.31 8.17
C LEU A 234 11.95 -27.05 7.60
N VAL A 235 11.66 -25.82 7.18
CA VAL A 235 10.45 -25.47 6.42
C VAL A 235 10.83 -24.84 5.09
N THR A 236 10.38 -25.43 3.97
CA THR A 236 10.51 -24.85 2.62
C THR A 236 9.18 -24.22 2.20
N LEU A 237 9.17 -22.91 1.97
CA LEU A 237 8.09 -22.22 1.28
C LEU A 237 8.30 -22.32 -0.24
N VAL A 238 7.34 -22.94 -0.95
CA VAL A 238 7.33 -23.03 -2.41
C VAL A 238 6.23 -22.13 -2.94
N VAL A 239 6.60 -21.14 -3.76
CA VAL A 239 5.69 -20.21 -4.43
C VAL A 239 5.56 -20.60 -5.91
N LEU A 240 4.37 -21.04 -6.28
CA LEU A 240 3.95 -21.34 -7.64
C LEU A 240 3.35 -20.04 -8.23
N ASP A 241 4.21 -19.17 -8.73
CA ASP A 241 3.85 -17.78 -9.04
C ASP A 241 2.73 -17.71 -10.11
N GLY A 242 1.64 -17.00 -9.82
CA GLY A 242 0.46 -16.92 -10.69
C GLY A 242 -0.43 -18.18 -10.76
N TRP A 243 -0.31 -19.14 -9.83
CA TRP A 243 -1.12 -20.36 -9.78
C TRP A 243 -2.34 -20.20 -8.83
N GLY A 244 -3.44 -19.65 -9.35
CA GLY A 244 -4.69 -19.49 -8.59
C GLY A 244 -5.62 -20.71 -8.66
N LEU A 245 -6.79 -20.60 -8.02
CA LEU A 245 -7.84 -21.62 -8.01
C LEU A 245 -9.12 -21.10 -8.67
N ALA A 246 -9.46 -21.67 -9.83
CA ALA A 246 -10.72 -21.44 -10.54
C ALA A 246 -11.42 -22.78 -10.86
N PRO A 247 -12.73 -22.77 -11.18
CA PRO A 247 -13.43 -23.95 -11.68
C PRO A 247 -12.82 -24.50 -12.99
N PRO A 248 -13.00 -25.81 -13.28
CA PRO A 248 -12.63 -26.41 -14.57
C PRO A 248 -13.21 -25.67 -15.78
N GLY A 249 -12.46 -25.59 -16.89
CA GLY A 249 -12.92 -24.89 -18.09
C GLY A 249 -11.84 -24.62 -19.14
N PRO A 250 -12.24 -24.28 -20.38
CA PRO A 250 -11.32 -24.19 -21.54
C PRO A 250 -10.27 -23.08 -21.45
N GLY A 251 -10.40 -22.15 -20.50
CA GLY A 251 -9.41 -21.10 -20.21
C GLY A 251 -8.60 -21.36 -18.93
N ASN A 252 -8.79 -22.48 -18.23
CA ASN A 252 -8.09 -22.78 -16.99
C ASN A 252 -6.86 -23.64 -17.29
N ALA A 253 -5.72 -23.00 -17.59
CA ALA A 253 -4.51 -23.74 -18.00
C ALA A 253 -3.91 -24.57 -16.85
N VAL A 254 -4.25 -24.27 -15.59
CA VAL A 254 -3.93 -25.07 -14.40
C VAL A 254 -4.69 -26.41 -14.40
N GLU A 255 -5.97 -26.41 -14.75
CA GLU A 255 -6.81 -27.63 -14.83
C GLU A 255 -6.54 -28.45 -16.10
N LEU A 256 -6.17 -27.79 -17.21
CA LEU A 256 -5.79 -28.46 -18.46
C LEU A 256 -4.42 -29.15 -18.40
N ALA A 257 -3.57 -28.80 -17.41
CA ALA A 257 -2.22 -29.32 -17.25
C ALA A 257 -2.18 -30.63 -16.46
N ARG A 258 -1.30 -31.54 -16.86
CA ARG A 258 -1.01 -32.76 -16.10
C ARG A 258 -0.13 -32.40 -14.90
N THR A 259 -0.74 -32.33 -13.72
CA THR A 259 -0.07 -31.94 -12.47
C THR A 259 -0.01 -33.09 -11.44
N PRO A 260 0.53 -34.28 -11.81
CA PRO A 260 0.48 -35.47 -10.96
C PRO A 260 1.21 -35.34 -9.61
N VAL A 261 2.18 -34.42 -9.47
CA VAL A 261 2.82 -34.14 -8.18
C VAL A 261 1.88 -33.32 -7.30
N PHE A 262 1.35 -32.21 -7.79
CA PHE A 262 0.43 -31.35 -7.04
C PHE A 262 -0.87 -32.08 -6.67
N ASP A 263 -1.47 -32.81 -7.61
CA ASP A 263 -2.65 -33.67 -7.36
C ASP A 263 -2.39 -34.74 -6.30
N ARG A 264 -1.18 -35.32 -6.29
CA ARG A 264 -0.74 -36.27 -5.25
C ARG A 264 -0.65 -35.59 -3.90
N LEU A 265 0.10 -34.49 -3.82
CA LEU A 265 0.35 -33.78 -2.57
C LEU A 265 -0.96 -33.23 -1.97
N ARG A 266 -1.82 -32.62 -2.78
CA ARG A 266 -3.11 -32.07 -2.34
C ARG A 266 -4.10 -33.16 -1.87
N ARG A 267 -3.98 -34.39 -2.35
CA ARG A 267 -4.78 -35.55 -1.90
C ARG A 267 -4.24 -36.18 -0.61
N GLU A 268 -2.92 -36.21 -0.43
CA GLU A 268 -2.25 -36.94 0.64
C GLU A 268 -1.94 -36.08 1.88
N TYR A 269 -1.95 -34.76 1.75
CA TYR A 269 -1.60 -33.82 2.82
C TYR A 269 -2.69 -32.77 3.12
N PRO A 270 -2.68 -32.19 4.34
CA PRO A 270 -3.53 -31.06 4.71
C PRO A 270 -3.38 -29.89 3.74
N HIS A 271 -4.50 -29.33 3.31
CA HIS A 271 -4.54 -28.23 2.34
C HIS A 271 -5.62 -27.20 2.67
N ALA A 272 -5.41 -25.98 2.19
CA ALA A 272 -6.24 -24.81 2.44
C ALA A 272 -6.39 -23.95 1.18
N THR A 273 -7.12 -22.85 1.30
CA THR A 273 -7.20 -21.78 0.29
C THR A 273 -6.90 -20.42 0.92
N LEU A 274 -5.99 -19.64 0.33
CA LEU A 274 -5.62 -18.32 0.86
C LEU A 274 -6.20 -17.19 0.00
N ALA A 275 -6.62 -16.11 0.64
CA ALA A 275 -6.90 -14.85 -0.05
C ALA A 275 -5.59 -14.15 -0.44
N ALA A 276 -5.49 -13.77 -1.72
CA ALA A 276 -4.29 -13.19 -2.35
C ALA A 276 -4.59 -11.92 -3.17
N SER A 277 -5.75 -11.29 -2.92
CA SER A 277 -6.24 -10.13 -3.68
C SER A 277 -7.05 -9.19 -2.76
N GLY A 278 -7.20 -7.94 -3.19
CA GLY A 278 -7.94 -6.91 -2.44
C GLY A 278 -7.40 -6.66 -1.03
N GLU A 279 -8.32 -6.49 -0.07
CA GLU A 279 -8.01 -5.99 1.27
C GLU A 279 -7.14 -6.97 2.09
N ALA A 280 -7.21 -8.28 1.82
CA ALA A 280 -6.36 -9.32 2.42
C ALA A 280 -4.86 -9.20 2.06
N VAL A 281 -4.52 -8.36 1.07
CA VAL A 281 -3.14 -8.02 0.71
C VAL A 281 -2.92 -6.49 0.68
N GLY A 282 -3.79 -5.73 1.35
CA GLY A 282 -3.63 -4.28 1.53
C GLY A 282 -4.06 -3.41 0.34
N LEU A 283 -4.65 -4.03 -0.69
CA LEU A 283 -5.17 -3.38 -1.89
C LEU A 283 -6.67 -3.01 -1.74
N PRO A 284 -7.19 -2.10 -2.58
CA PRO A 284 -8.64 -1.84 -2.67
C PRO A 284 -9.46 -3.11 -2.95
N ALA A 285 -10.65 -3.21 -2.35
CA ALA A 285 -11.56 -4.35 -2.54
C ALA A 285 -11.83 -4.62 -4.04
N GLY A 286 -11.64 -5.87 -4.46
CA GLY A 286 -11.81 -6.31 -5.85
C GLY A 286 -10.60 -6.06 -6.76
N GLN A 287 -9.51 -5.46 -6.30
CA GLN A 287 -8.27 -5.36 -7.06
C GLN A 287 -7.47 -6.68 -7.01
N MET A 288 -7.04 -7.17 -8.18
CA MET A 288 -6.17 -8.34 -8.32
C MET A 288 -4.84 -8.21 -7.56
N GLY A 289 -4.28 -9.35 -7.15
CA GLY A 289 -2.95 -9.43 -6.54
C GLY A 289 -1.83 -9.11 -7.55
N ASN A 290 -0.59 -9.12 -7.08
CA ASN A 290 0.64 -9.05 -7.89
C ASN A 290 1.85 -9.46 -7.04
N SER A 291 2.96 -9.85 -7.67
CA SER A 291 4.05 -10.51 -6.96
C SER A 291 4.81 -9.62 -5.98
N GLU A 292 4.91 -8.31 -6.23
CA GLU A 292 5.47 -7.33 -5.28
C GLU A 292 4.65 -7.33 -3.97
N VAL A 293 3.34 -7.12 -4.08
CA VAL A 293 2.43 -7.06 -2.93
C VAL A 293 2.28 -8.44 -2.27
N GLY A 294 2.21 -9.51 -3.06
CA GLY A 294 2.10 -10.89 -2.59
C GLY A 294 3.31 -11.29 -1.75
N HIS A 295 4.52 -11.27 -2.33
CA HIS A 295 5.74 -11.67 -1.61
C HIS A 295 6.04 -10.76 -0.41
N LEU A 296 5.73 -9.47 -0.48
CA LEU A 296 5.83 -8.55 0.66
C LEU A 296 4.86 -8.90 1.80
N THR A 297 3.61 -9.26 1.48
CA THR A 297 2.61 -9.69 2.47
C THR A 297 3.02 -11.02 3.13
N ILE A 298 3.48 -11.99 2.32
CA ILE A 298 3.99 -13.28 2.78
C ILE A 298 5.20 -13.10 3.72
N GLY A 299 6.23 -12.37 3.27
CA GLY A 299 7.48 -12.21 4.01
C GLY A 299 7.39 -11.33 5.25
N SER A 300 6.48 -10.36 5.26
CA SER A 300 6.24 -9.49 6.43
C SER A 300 5.30 -10.07 7.49
N GLY A 301 4.50 -11.09 7.15
CA GLY A 301 3.56 -11.73 8.08
C GLY A 301 2.41 -10.83 8.52
N ARG A 302 2.05 -9.82 7.71
CA ARG A 302 1.02 -8.81 8.00
C ARG A 302 0.48 -8.19 6.72
N VAL A 303 -0.69 -7.56 6.80
CA VAL A 303 -1.27 -6.79 5.70
C VAL A 303 -0.69 -5.36 5.70
N LEU A 304 -0.11 -4.93 4.57
CA LEU A 304 0.48 -3.59 4.43
C LEU A 304 -0.42 -2.68 3.58
N PHE A 305 -1.34 -1.99 4.25
CA PHE A 305 -2.23 -1.02 3.59
C PHE A 305 -1.47 0.18 3.02
N GLN A 306 -1.82 0.54 1.79
CA GLN A 306 -1.49 1.84 1.17
C GLN A 306 -2.15 2.99 1.94
N ASP A 307 -1.56 4.19 1.92
CA ASP A 307 -1.96 5.31 2.80
C ASP A 307 -3.48 5.61 2.83
N LEU A 308 -4.17 5.61 1.68
CA LEU A 308 -5.64 5.78 1.64
C LEU A 308 -6.36 4.73 2.51
N GLN A 309 -6.04 3.45 2.31
CA GLN A 309 -6.67 2.35 3.01
C GLN A 309 -6.20 2.24 4.46
N ARG A 310 -4.95 2.63 4.74
CA ARG A 310 -4.39 2.74 6.10
C ARG A 310 -5.15 3.77 6.93
N VAL A 311 -5.47 4.94 6.34
CA VAL A 311 -6.33 5.95 6.99
C VAL A 311 -7.77 5.45 7.12
N ASN A 312 -8.34 4.80 6.09
CA ASN A 312 -9.69 4.22 6.14
C ASN A 312 -9.83 3.19 7.28
N GLN A 313 -8.88 2.25 7.36
CA GLN A 313 -8.85 1.19 8.36
C GLN A 313 -8.73 1.77 9.77
N ALA A 314 -7.84 2.74 9.98
CA ALA A 314 -7.70 3.41 11.27
C ALA A 314 -8.95 4.19 11.70
N ILE A 315 -9.75 4.70 10.76
CA ILE A 315 -11.05 5.31 11.04
C ILE A 315 -12.09 4.23 11.41
N HIS A 316 -12.05 3.07 10.75
CA HIS A 316 -12.95 1.93 10.96
C HIS A 316 -12.72 1.21 12.29
N ASP A 317 -11.47 0.85 12.63
CA ASP A 317 -11.12 0.27 13.94
C ASP A 317 -11.07 1.31 15.08
N GLY A 318 -11.07 2.60 14.73
CA GLY A 318 -11.14 3.73 15.64
C GLY A 318 -9.79 4.22 16.19
N SER A 319 -8.67 3.58 15.82
CA SER A 319 -7.32 4.01 16.21
C SER A 319 -6.99 5.45 15.76
N PHE A 320 -7.59 5.92 14.65
CA PHE A 320 -7.49 7.30 14.17
C PHE A 320 -7.87 8.34 15.25
N PHE A 321 -8.89 8.05 16.07
CA PHE A 321 -9.37 8.96 17.12
C PHE A 321 -8.49 8.95 18.40
N ALA A 322 -7.55 8.00 18.47
CA ALA A 322 -6.57 7.84 19.53
C ALA A 322 -5.13 8.23 19.11
N ASN A 323 -4.89 8.44 17.81
CA ASN A 323 -3.56 8.75 17.26
C ASN A 323 -2.93 9.99 17.94
N GLU A 324 -1.72 9.81 18.48
CA GLU A 324 -1.06 10.82 19.32
C GLU A 324 -0.76 12.14 18.60
N ALA A 325 -0.48 12.12 17.29
CA ALA A 325 -0.22 13.34 16.53
C ALA A 325 -1.50 14.16 16.30
N LEU A 326 -2.61 13.50 15.93
CA LEU A 326 -3.93 14.14 15.79
C LEU A 326 -4.44 14.67 17.12
N VAL A 327 -4.48 13.81 18.14
CA VAL A 327 -4.91 14.19 19.50
C VAL A 327 -4.03 15.31 20.04
N GLY A 328 -2.71 15.20 19.88
CA GLY A 328 -1.75 16.22 20.27
C GLY A 328 -2.00 17.57 19.60
N ALA A 329 -2.44 17.63 18.34
CA ALA A 329 -2.77 18.91 17.68
C ALA A 329 -3.96 19.61 18.36
N PHE A 330 -5.03 18.87 18.68
CA PHE A 330 -6.18 19.42 19.42
C PHE A 330 -5.81 19.86 20.83
N GLU A 331 -5.03 19.07 21.58
CA GLU A 331 -4.62 19.46 22.94
C GLU A 331 -3.61 20.64 22.93
N ARG A 332 -2.74 20.78 21.90
CA ARG A 332 -1.84 21.94 21.75
C ARG A 332 -2.58 23.24 21.44
N ALA A 333 -3.62 23.21 20.61
CA ALA A 333 -4.48 24.38 20.40
C ALA A 333 -5.24 24.76 21.68
N LYS A 334 -5.87 23.77 22.32
CA LYS A 334 -6.64 23.93 23.57
C LYS A 334 -5.80 24.47 24.72
N ALA A 335 -4.53 24.04 24.85
CA ALA A 335 -3.59 24.55 25.86
C ALA A 335 -3.12 26.00 25.60
N ARG A 336 -3.29 26.51 24.37
CA ARG A 336 -2.99 27.90 23.97
C ARG A 336 -4.23 28.81 23.97
N ASP A 337 -5.41 28.27 24.33
CA ASP A 337 -6.72 28.91 24.11
C ASP A 337 -6.93 29.34 22.65
N ALA A 338 -6.48 28.49 21.71
CA ALA A 338 -6.41 28.75 20.28
C ALA A 338 -7.25 27.75 19.45
N ASP A 339 -7.39 28.01 18.15
CA ASP A 339 -8.27 27.27 17.24
C ASP A 339 -7.54 26.12 16.51
N VAL A 340 -8.31 25.28 15.83
CA VAL A 340 -7.79 24.17 15.00
C VAL A 340 -8.24 24.33 13.56
N HIS A 341 -7.29 24.30 12.62
CA HIS A 341 -7.55 24.45 11.20
C HIS A 341 -7.29 23.13 10.45
N LEU A 342 -8.29 22.66 9.72
CA LEU A 342 -8.21 21.48 8.86
C LEU A 342 -7.98 21.93 7.42
N LEU A 343 -6.88 21.50 6.80
CA LEU A 343 -6.48 21.94 5.45
C LEU A 343 -6.31 20.73 4.53
N GLY A 344 -6.89 20.76 3.33
CA GLY A 344 -6.76 19.65 2.40
C GLY A 344 -7.78 19.65 1.28
N LEU A 345 -7.58 18.72 0.34
CA LEU A 345 -8.43 18.51 -0.83
C LEU A 345 -9.78 17.91 -0.40
N VAL A 346 -10.87 18.54 -0.82
CA VAL A 346 -12.25 18.15 -0.47
C VAL A 346 -12.91 17.54 -1.71
N SER A 347 -12.76 16.22 -1.85
CA SER A 347 -13.41 15.42 -2.88
C SER A 347 -13.47 13.94 -2.49
N LYS A 348 -14.15 13.15 -3.32
CA LYS A 348 -14.22 11.68 -3.22
C LYS A 348 -13.19 10.99 -4.15
N GLY A 349 -12.15 11.71 -4.57
CA GLY A 349 -11.19 11.23 -5.57
C GLY A 349 -10.17 10.19 -5.07
N GLY A 350 -9.83 10.17 -3.78
CA GLY A 350 -8.94 9.15 -3.21
C GLY A 350 -7.46 9.21 -3.66
N VAL A 351 -7.07 10.20 -4.48
CA VAL A 351 -5.69 10.30 -5.01
C VAL A 351 -4.76 11.08 -4.07
N HIS A 352 -5.27 12.11 -3.37
CA HIS A 352 -4.48 12.91 -2.40
C HIS A 352 -5.09 13.00 -0.99
N SER A 353 -6.39 12.82 -0.87
CA SER A 353 -7.19 12.85 0.36
C SER A 353 -8.48 12.06 0.11
N HIS A 354 -9.37 11.98 1.10
CA HIS A 354 -10.76 11.59 0.88
C HIS A 354 -11.70 12.38 1.82
N LEU A 355 -12.90 12.72 1.36
CA LEU A 355 -13.89 13.48 2.14
C LEU A 355 -14.22 12.84 3.51
N SER A 356 -14.26 11.51 3.58
CA SER A 356 -14.49 10.79 4.85
C SER A 356 -13.38 11.02 5.89
N HIS A 357 -12.15 11.34 5.46
CA HIS A 357 -11.04 11.65 6.38
C HIS A 357 -11.26 13.01 7.05
N LEU A 358 -11.77 14.00 6.29
CA LEU A 358 -12.19 15.29 6.84
C LEU A 358 -13.40 15.15 7.78
N GLN A 359 -14.38 14.32 7.42
CA GLN A 359 -15.52 14.02 8.29
C GLN A 359 -15.08 13.34 9.60
N ALA A 360 -14.09 12.43 9.55
CA ALA A 360 -13.50 11.82 10.74
C ALA A 360 -12.72 12.83 11.62
N LEU A 361 -12.07 13.84 11.02
CA LEU A 361 -11.40 14.92 11.77
C LEU A 361 -12.39 15.87 12.46
N LEU A 362 -13.54 16.15 11.84
CA LEU A 362 -14.64 16.91 12.47
C LEU A 362 -15.26 16.12 13.64
N GLU A 363 -15.48 14.81 13.47
CA GLU A 363 -15.89 13.92 14.55
C GLU A 363 -14.84 13.84 15.69
N LEU A 364 -13.54 13.87 15.38
CA LEU A 364 -12.48 13.96 16.39
C LEU A 364 -12.52 15.30 17.13
N ALA A 365 -12.74 16.42 16.44
CA ALA A 365 -12.91 17.74 17.06
C ALA A 365 -14.08 17.74 18.07
N ARG A 366 -15.22 17.17 17.68
CA ARG A 366 -16.38 16.96 18.55
C ARG A 366 -16.03 16.10 19.78
N ARG A 367 -15.34 14.98 19.60
CA ARG A 367 -14.86 14.12 20.71
C ARG A 367 -13.89 14.82 21.66
N ARG A 368 -13.16 15.85 21.21
CA ARG A 368 -12.21 16.64 22.03
C ARG A 368 -12.84 17.90 22.66
N GLY A 369 -14.10 18.21 22.32
CA GLY A 369 -14.79 19.44 22.73
C GLY A 369 -14.30 20.69 22.01
N MET A 370 -13.77 20.55 20.79
CA MET A 370 -13.16 21.60 19.98
C MET A 370 -13.94 21.90 18.68
N GLU A 371 -15.12 21.29 18.49
CA GLU A 371 -15.98 21.46 17.30
C GLU A 371 -16.28 22.94 16.99
N GLU A 372 -16.66 23.72 18.03
CA GLU A 372 -16.91 25.17 17.91
C GLU A 372 -15.68 26.00 17.50
N ARG A 373 -14.48 25.41 17.58
CA ARG A 373 -13.18 26.05 17.32
C ARG A 373 -12.41 25.37 16.19
N THR A 374 -13.08 24.55 15.38
CA THR A 374 -12.47 23.78 14.29
C THR A 374 -12.95 24.29 12.94
N TRP A 375 -12.02 24.68 12.09
CA TRP A 375 -12.29 25.44 10.87
C TRP A 375 -11.65 24.79 9.64
N VAL A 376 -12.37 24.77 8.52
CA VAL A 376 -11.97 24.07 7.30
C VAL A 376 -11.49 25.06 6.24
N HIS A 377 -10.28 24.83 5.75
CA HIS A 377 -9.73 25.45 4.54
C HIS A 377 -9.79 24.40 3.42
N ALA A 378 -10.90 24.40 2.68
CA ALA A 378 -11.20 23.39 1.67
C ALA A 378 -10.46 23.71 0.37
N PHE A 379 -9.69 22.74 -0.15
CA PHE A 379 -9.11 22.84 -1.49
C PHE A 379 -10.03 22.11 -2.48
N THR A 380 -10.50 22.78 -3.52
CA THR A 380 -11.43 22.19 -4.51
C THR A 380 -10.68 21.45 -5.61
N ASP A 381 -11.28 20.36 -6.07
CA ASP A 381 -10.58 19.33 -6.85
C ASP A 381 -10.64 19.55 -8.36
N GLY A 382 -11.73 19.10 -9.00
CA GLY A 382 -11.94 19.20 -10.45
C GLY A 382 -11.01 18.41 -11.36
N ARG A 383 -10.13 17.56 -10.81
CA ARG A 383 -9.05 16.91 -11.55
C ARG A 383 -8.97 15.40 -11.32
N ASP A 384 -9.06 14.98 -10.06
CA ASP A 384 -9.16 13.56 -9.69
C ASP A 384 -10.64 13.12 -9.59
N VAL A 385 -11.58 14.06 -9.78
CA VAL A 385 -13.04 13.92 -9.89
C VAL A 385 -13.57 14.86 -11.00
N SER A 386 -14.90 14.96 -11.17
CA SER A 386 -15.53 15.87 -12.14
C SER A 386 -15.11 17.34 -11.93
N PRO A 387 -14.85 18.14 -12.99
CA PRO A 387 -14.49 19.57 -12.91
C PRO A 387 -15.45 20.51 -12.15
N THR A 388 -16.62 20.03 -11.75
CA THR A 388 -17.69 20.82 -11.10
C THR A 388 -18.38 20.07 -9.94
N SER A 389 -17.68 19.19 -9.24
CA SER A 389 -18.23 18.42 -8.10
C SER A 389 -18.12 19.13 -6.75
N ALA A 390 -17.31 20.20 -6.62
CA ALA A 390 -17.14 20.88 -5.34
C ALA A 390 -18.47 21.41 -4.75
N VAL A 391 -19.44 21.78 -5.60
CA VAL A 391 -20.81 22.12 -5.17
C VAL A 391 -21.49 21.02 -4.36
N SER A 392 -21.28 19.74 -4.71
CA SER A 392 -21.76 18.59 -3.92
C SER A 392 -20.83 18.26 -2.75
N ASP A 393 -19.51 18.22 -2.97
CA ASP A 393 -18.55 17.81 -1.93
C ASP A 393 -18.49 18.82 -0.76
N LEU A 394 -18.67 20.12 -1.01
CA LEU A 394 -18.78 21.17 0.02
C LEU A 394 -20.16 21.21 0.70
N ALA A 395 -21.21 20.69 0.06
CA ALA A 395 -22.54 20.64 0.64
C ALA A 395 -22.70 19.51 1.69
N GLU A 396 -21.75 18.57 1.73
CA GLU A 396 -21.63 17.52 2.75
C GLU A 396 -20.82 17.97 4.00
N LEU A 397 -20.43 19.25 4.07
CA LEU A 397 -19.71 19.84 5.20
C LEU A 397 -20.58 20.81 6.01
N PRO A 398 -20.35 20.92 7.34
CA PRO A 398 -20.96 21.97 8.16
C PRO A 398 -20.52 23.35 7.67
N ARG A 399 -21.47 24.13 7.14
CA ARG A 399 -21.20 25.40 6.43
C ARG A 399 -20.55 26.44 7.34
N GLU A 400 -21.00 26.46 8.59
CA GLU A 400 -20.52 27.29 9.69
C GLU A 400 -19.07 26.98 10.12
N ARG A 401 -18.46 25.90 9.63
CA ARG A 401 -17.04 25.58 9.86
C ARG A 401 -16.14 25.91 8.66
N LEU A 402 -16.69 26.30 7.50
CA LEU A 402 -15.88 26.70 6.35
C LEU A 402 -15.25 28.07 6.62
N ALA A 403 -13.92 28.16 6.53
CA ALA A 403 -13.18 29.41 6.64
C ALA A 403 -12.68 29.93 5.29
N THR A 404 -12.24 29.02 4.41
CA THR A 404 -11.71 29.35 3.08
C THR A 404 -12.04 28.22 2.10
N VAL A 405 -12.31 28.57 0.84
CA VAL A 405 -12.40 27.60 -0.27
C VAL A 405 -11.54 28.09 -1.43
N VAL A 406 -10.69 27.24 -2.00
CA VAL A 406 -9.72 27.63 -3.04
C VAL A 406 -9.34 26.45 -3.94
N GLY A 407 -9.12 26.68 -5.24
CA GLY A 407 -8.71 25.65 -6.19
C GLY A 407 -7.38 24.98 -5.86
N ARG A 408 -7.28 23.66 -6.08
CA ARG A 408 -6.03 22.90 -5.94
C ARG A 408 -4.88 23.45 -6.80
N TYR A 409 -5.18 24.18 -7.89
CA TYR A 409 -4.19 24.92 -8.66
C TYR A 409 -3.37 25.90 -7.80
N TYR A 410 -3.99 26.53 -6.80
CA TYR A 410 -3.32 27.45 -5.88
C TYR A 410 -2.74 26.73 -4.66
N ALA A 411 -3.55 25.91 -3.99
CA ALA A 411 -3.17 25.30 -2.71
C ALA A 411 -2.26 24.05 -2.82
N MET A 412 -2.17 23.43 -4.00
CA MET A 412 -1.57 22.12 -4.22
C MET A 412 -0.65 22.09 -5.46
N ASP A 413 0.06 23.19 -5.70
CA ASP A 413 1.15 23.23 -6.68
C ASP A 413 2.34 22.34 -6.26
N ARG A 414 3.03 21.76 -7.23
CA ARG A 414 4.27 20.97 -7.00
C ARG A 414 5.44 21.38 -7.91
N ASP A 415 5.24 22.39 -8.75
CA ASP A 415 6.17 22.81 -9.81
C ASP A 415 6.94 24.09 -9.40
N GLN A 416 7.02 24.37 -8.09
CA GLN A 416 7.64 25.56 -7.47
C GLN A 416 7.06 26.89 -7.95
N ARG A 417 5.76 26.91 -8.26
CA ARG A 417 5.00 28.12 -8.61
C ARG A 417 4.55 28.84 -7.35
N TRP A 418 5.53 29.41 -6.64
CA TRP A 418 5.31 30.10 -5.37
C TRP A 418 4.28 31.23 -5.45
N GLU A 419 4.05 31.80 -6.63
CA GLU A 419 2.95 32.76 -6.87
C GLU A 419 1.57 32.15 -6.58
N ARG A 420 1.35 30.87 -6.94
CA ARG A 420 0.12 30.11 -6.69
C ARG A 420 -0.04 29.76 -5.22
N THR A 421 1.03 29.22 -4.64
CA THR A 421 1.11 28.85 -3.21
C THR A 421 0.88 30.07 -2.31
N ALA A 422 1.38 31.25 -2.70
CA ALA A 422 1.15 32.50 -1.99
C ALA A 422 -0.33 32.91 -2.00
N THR A 423 -1.02 32.82 -3.14
CA THR A 423 -2.47 33.11 -3.23
C THR A 423 -3.29 32.26 -2.26
N ALA A 424 -2.99 30.97 -2.14
CA ALA A 424 -3.66 30.11 -1.15
C ALA A 424 -3.27 30.48 0.30
N LEU A 425 -1.97 30.67 0.57
CA LEU A 425 -1.47 31.04 1.90
C LEU A 425 -2.10 32.34 2.42
N GLU A 426 -2.17 33.39 1.59
CA GLU A 426 -2.73 34.68 1.98
C GLU A 426 -4.26 34.64 2.18
N ALA A 427 -4.98 33.71 1.56
CA ALA A 427 -6.40 33.49 1.85
C ALA A 427 -6.60 32.80 3.22
N ILE A 428 -5.74 31.82 3.52
CA ILE A 428 -5.75 31.02 4.75
C ILE A 428 -5.38 31.87 5.98
N THR A 429 -4.31 32.68 5.90
CA THR A 429 -3.75 33.43 7.05
C THR A 429 -4.15 34.91 7.09
N LEU A 430 -4.33 35.58 5.95
CA LEU A 430 -4.65 37.01 5.88
C LEU A 430 -6.09 37.30 5.42
N GLY A 431 -6.82 36.29 4.93
CA GLY A 431 -8.18 36.48 4.39
C GLY A 431 -8.20 37.29 3.09
N LYS A 432 -7.16 37.23 2.28
CA LYS A 432 -7.17 37.82 0.93
C LYS A 432 -7.90 36.89 -0.04
N GLY A 433 -8.98 37.38 -0.64
CA GLY A 433 -9.83 36.63 -1.57
C GLY A 433 -11.15 37.36 -1.78
N ALA A 434 -12.05 36.79 -2.57
CA ALA A 434 -13.43 37.26 -2.65
C ALA A 434 -14.14 36.94 -1.32
N ARG A 435 -14.89 37.90 -0.77
CA ARG A 435 -15.66 37.68 0.46
C ARG A 435 -16.97 36.97 0.15
N THR A 436 -17.35 36.01 1.00
CA THR A 436 -18.56 35.21 0.79
C THR A 436 -19.33 34.94 2.08
N THR A 437 -20.66 34.89 1.96
CA THR A 437 -21.59 34.37 2.96
C THR A 437 -22.30 33.09 2.50
N ASN A 438 -22.13 32.67 1.23
CA ASN A 438 -22.76 31.48 0.64
C ASN A 438 -21.84 30.78 -0.36
N VAL A 439 -20.77 30.14 0.16
CA VAL A 439 -19.76 29.38 -0.59
C VAL A 439 -20.31 28.59 -1.78
N VAL A 440 -21.38 27.82 -1.59
CA VAL A 440 -21.92 26.91 -2.62
C VAL A 440 -22.47 27.68 -3.83
N GLU A 441 -23.12 28.82 -3.60
CA GLU A 441 -23.63 29.68 -4.66
C GLU A 441 -22.49 30.43 -5.36
N ASP A 442 -21.49 30.88 -4.61
CA ASP A 442 -20.32 31.57 -5.16
C ASP A 442 -19.49 30.66 -6.07
N VAL A 443 -19.37 29.37 -5.72
CA VAL A 443 -18.77 28.34 -6.59
C VAL A 443 -19.63 28.11 -7.85
N GLN A 444 -20.96 28.09 -7.73
CA GLN A 444 -21.85 28.00 -8.91
C GLN A 444 -21.68 29.20 -9.86
N ARG A 445 -21.62 30.43 -9.33
CA ARG A 445 -21.34 31.64 -10.13
C ARG A 445 -19.93 31.63 -10.73
N SER A 446 -18.96 30.96 -10.10
CA SER A 446 -17.64 30.69 -10.69
C SER A 446 -17.76 29.82 -11.95
N TYR A 447 -18.55 28.74 -11.91
CA TYR A 447 -18.83 27.89 -13.08
C TYR A 447 -19.50 28.67 -14.22
N GLU A 448 -20.44 29.57 -13.90
CA GLU A 448 -21.11 30.44 -14.88
C GLU A 448 -20.12 31.38 -15.62
N SER A 449 -19.04 31.79 -14.94
CA SER A 449 -17.93 32.54 -15.56
C SER A 449 -16.90 31.66 -16.28
N GLY A 450 -17.07 30.33 -16.29
CA GLY A 450 -16.18 29.37 -16.94
C GLY A 450 -14.98 28.92 -16.10
N VAL A 451 -14.91 29.27 -14.82
CA VAL A 451 -13.87 28.84 -13.88
C VAL A 451 -14.35 27.60 -13.13
N THR A 452 -13.60 26.50 -13.23
CA THR A 452 -13.91 25.18 -12.66
C THR A 452 -13.12 24.90 -11.38
N ASP A 453 -13.48 23.83 -10.66
CA ASP A 453 -13.00 23.50 -9.31
C ASP A 453 -11.47 23.53 -9.16
N GLU A 454 -10.70 23.07 -10.15
CA GLU A 454 -9.22 23.08 -10.07
C GLU A 454 -8.68 24.51 -9.95
N PHE A 455 -9.34 25.48 -10.61
CA PHE A 455 -8.88 26.86 -10.81
C PHE A 455 -9.66 27.92 -10.02
N LEU A 456 -10.54 27.51 -9.11
CA LEU A 456 -11.35 28.40 -8.27
C LEU A 456 -10.46 29.41 -7.50
N GLU A 457 -10.68 30.71 -7.70
CA GLU A 457 -9.99 31.75 -6.93
C GLU A 457 -10.45 31.75 -5.45
N PRO A 458 -9.62 32.22 -4.49
CA PRO A 458 -9.94 32.05 -3.08
C PRO A 458 -11.21 32.77 -2.64
N LEU A 459 -12.17 32.00 -2.14
CA LEU A 459 -13.35 32.47 -1.42
C LEU A 459 -13.05 32.47 0.09
N VAL A 460 -13.28 33.60 0.74
CA VAL A 460 -13.01 33.83 2.16
C VAL A 460 -14.33 34.09 2.88
N VAL A 461 -14.71 33.16 3.76
CA VAL A 461 -15.99 33.23 4.49
C VAL A 461 -15.95 34.40 5.48
N GLU A 462 -16.99 35.22 5.48
CA GLU A 462 -17.11 36.35 6.42
C GLU A 462 -17.33 35.87 7.86
N GLY A 463 -16.74 36.59 8.83
CA GLY A 463 -16.78 36.22 10.25
C GLY A 463 -15.87 35.05 10.66
N ALA A 464 -15.59 34.09 9.77
CA ALA A 464 -14.76 32.93 10.09
C ALA A 464 -13.28 33.32 10.32
N PRO A 465 -12.62 32.83 11.40
CA PRO A 465 -11.26 33.21 11.75
C PRO A 465 -10.22 32.76 10.71
N ARG A 466 -9.04 33.37 10.78
CA ARG A 466 -7.87 33.04 9.95
C ARG A 466 -6.89 32.21 10.76
N LEU A 467 -6.10 31.38 10.08
CA LEU A 467 -5.03 30.63 10.71
C LEU A 467 -3.91 31.59 11.19
N ALA A 468 -3.73 31.68 12.50
CA ALA A 468 -2.70 32.47 13.17
C ALA A 468 -1.59 31.60 13.78
N GLU A 469 -0.53 32.25 14.25
CA GLU A 469 0.66 31.61 14.85
C GLU A 469 0.33 30.81 16.14
N ALA A 470 -0.74 31.19 16.86
CA ALA A 470 -1.16 30.55 18.09
C ALA A 470 -1.97 29.27 17.90
N ASP A 471 -2.51 29.02 16.70
CA ASP A 471 -3.44 27.91 16.42
C ASP A 471 -2.70 26.59 16.14
N ALA A 472 -3.45 25.51 15.90
CA ALA A 472 -2.91 24.27 15.33
C ALA A 472 -3.49 24.01 13.93
N ALA A 473 -2.67 23.45 13.03
CA ALA A 473 -3.06 23.12 11.66
C ALA A 473 -2.90 21.62 11.40
N ILE A 474 -3.94 20.96 10.91
CA ILE A 474 -3.91 19.57 10.45
C ILE A 474 -4.08 19.54 8.94
N PHE A 475 -3.01 19.25 8.21
CA PHE A 475 -3.06 19.08 6.75
C PHE A 475 -3.36 17.61 6.45
N PHE A 476 -4.59 17.33 6.01
CA PHE A 476 -5.17 15.98 5.97
C PHE A 476 -4.98 15.21 4.65
N ASN A 477 -4.26 15.77 3.68
CA ASN A 477 -3.86 15.03 2.48
C ASN A 477 -2.85 13.94 2.85
N PHE A 478 -3.08 12.68 2.48
CA PHE A 478 -2.10 11.61 2.68
C PHE A 478 -1.03 11.54 1.58
N ARG A 479 -1.27 12.10 0.38
CA ARG A 479 -0.27 12.04 -0.70
C ARG A 479 0.65 13.27 -0.70
N PRO A 480 1.97 13.10 -0.50
CA PRO A 480 2.86 14.19 -0.10
C PRO A 480 3.24 15.17 -1.23
N ASP A 481 3.28 14.74 -2.50
CA ASP A 481 3.95 15.49 -3.57
C ASP A 481 3.38 16.89 -3.82
N ARG A 482 2.07 17.07 -3.58
CA ARG A 482 1.37 18.37 -3.68
C ARG A 482 1.15 19.08 -2.34
N GLY A 483 1.34 18.42 -1.20
CA GLY A 483 1.24 19.05 0.12
C GLY A 483 2.48 19.87 0.50
N ARG A 484 3.65 19.46 -0.02
CA ARG A 484 4.98 20.00 0.30
C ARG A 484 5.09 21.53 0.29
N GLN A 485 4.70 22.20 -0.80
CA GLN A 485 4.95 23.64 -0.94
C GLN A 485 4.18 24.48 0.10
N LEU A 486 2.89 24.19 0.28
CA LEU A 486 2.08 24.93 1.25
C LEU A 486 2.48 24.57 2.69
N ALA A 487 2.75 23.30 2.98
CA ALA A 487 3.26 22.87 4.28
C ALA A 487 4.58 23.57 4.65
N GLN A 488 5.54 23.66 3.71
CA GLN A 488 6.77 24.41 3.91
C GLN A 488 6.49 25.87 4.26
N LYS A 489 5.56 26.54 3.55
CA LYS A 489 5.24 27.95 3.80
C LYS A 489 4.47 28.19 5.09
N LEU A 490 3.70 27.23 5.56
CA LEU A 490 3.06 27.26 6.89
C LEU A 490 4.10 27.13 8.01
N VAL A 491 5.06 26.20 7.88
CA VAL A 491 6.17 26.04 8.85
C VAL A 491 7.11 27.24 8.85
N GLU A 492 7.44 27.80 7.68
CA GLU A 492 8.20 29.06 7.58
C GLU A 492 7.46 30.26 8.22
N ALA A 493 6.13 30.21 8.31
CA ALA A 493 5.29 31.21 8.97
C ALA A 493 5.02 30.93 10.46
N GLY A 494 5.69 29.93 11.06
CA GLY A 494 5.59 29.61 12.50
C GLY A 494 4.36 28.79 12.91
N VAL A 495 3.57 28.28 11.97
CA VAL A 495 2.36 27.49 12.26
C VAL A 495 2.70 26.14 12.90
N ASP A 496 2.00 25.79 13.99
CA ASP A 496 2.00 24.44 14.58
C ASP A 496 1.26 23.45 13.65
N LEU A 497 1.97 22.99 12.62
CA LEU A 497 1.49 22.09 11.60
C LEU A 497 1.64 20.62 12.02
N THR A 498 0.65 19.80 11.69
CA THR A 498 0.66 18.33 11.74
C THR A 498 0.17 17.80 10.39
N THR A 499 0.86 16.82 9.81
CA THR A 499 0.54 16.29 8.46
C THR A 499 0.07 14.84 8.50
N MET A 500 -0.86 14.46 7.63
CA MET A 500 -1.40 13.08 7.60
C MET A 500 -0.30 12.05 7.36
N THR A 501 0.67 12.35 6.49
CA THR A 501 1.84 11.51 6.19
C THR A 501 3.13 12.34 6.16
N THR A 502 4.29 11.68 5.99
CA THR A 502 5.58 12.36 5.84
C THR A 502 5.65 13.15 4.53
N TYR A 503 5.37 14.45 4.58
CA TYR A 503 5.44 15.29 3.38
C TYR A 503 6.88 15.45 2.90
N ALA A 504 7.76 15.93 3.78
CA ALA A 504 9.20 16.00 3.57
C ALA A 504 9.89 15.91 4.94
N PRO A 505 10.87 15.02 5.16
CA PRO A 505 11.49 14.81 6.48
C PRO A 505 12.09 16.07 7.11
N GLU A 506 12.56 17.02 6.29
CA GLU A 506 13.14 18.29 6.72
C GLU A 506 12.14 19.27 7.38
N LEU A 507 10.83 19.02 7.33
CA LEU A 507 9.82 19.86 7.98
C LEU A 507 9.82 19.72 9.50
N GLY A 508 10.24 18.57 10.05
CA GLY A 508 10.31 18.33 11.51
C GLY A 508 8.98 18.37 12.26
N VAL A 509 7.85 18.30 11.55
CA VAL A 509 6.49 18.35 12.10
C VAL A 509 5.99 16.99 12.62
N PRO A 510 5.03 16.95 13.56
CA PRO A 510 4.28 15.74 13.87
C PRO A 510 3.58 15.15 12.64
N VAL A 511 3.66 13.83 12.49
CA VAL A 511 3.04 13.07 11.38
C VAL A 511 2.06 12.05 11.95
N VAL A 512 0.88 11.94 11.36
CA VAL A 512 -0.18 11.00 11.79
C VAL A 512 0.15 9.57 11.40
N PHE A 513 0.49 9.34 10.14
CA PHE A 513 0.87 8.06 9.56
C PHE A 513 2.29 8.18 8.96
N GLY A 514 3.30 7.89 9.79
CA GLY A 514 4.71 7.89 9.38
C GLY A 514 5.03 6.80 8.35
N GLU A 515 6.25 6.83 7.79
CA GLU A 515 6.73 5.83 6.83
C GLU A 515 6.62 4.40 7.42
N GLN A 516 6.10 3.45 6.62
CA GLN A 516 5.97 2.05 7.03
C GLN A 516 7.32 1.33 6.90
N LEU A 517 8.10 1.33 7.98
CA LEU A 517 9.24 0.41 8.13
C LEU A 517 8.69 -1.01 8.35
N VAL A 518 9.07 -1.94 7.48
CA VAL A 518 8.61 -3.34 7.52
C VAL A 518 9.59 -4.18 8.33
N GLU A 519 9.75 -3.81 9.61
CA GLU A 519 10.63 -4.50 10.56
C GLU A 519 10.01 -5.81 11.06
N TRP A 520 10.85 -6.75 11.47
CA TRP A 520 10.52 -8.12 11.87
C TRP A 520 9.81 -8.91 10.76
N THR A 521 10.39 -8.90 9.56
CA THR A 521 10.06 -9.88 8.51
C THR A 521 10.44 -11.30 8.93
N LEU A 522 9.96 -12.31 8.22
CA LEU A 522 10.34 -13.71 8.42
C LEU A 522 11.86 -13.88 8.31
N ALA A 523 12.47 -13.30 7.26
CA ALA A 523 13.91 -13.42 7.04
C ALA A 523 14.75 -12.72 8.12
N GLU A 524 14.32 -11.55 8.58
CA GLU A 524 14.93 -10.86 9.72
C GLU A 524 14.79 -11.66 11.02
N THR A 525 13.61 -12.20 11.30
CA THR A 525 13.32 -12.99 12.51
C THR A 525 14.18 -14.26 12.56
N LEU A 526 14.32 -14.97 11.43
CA LEU A 526 15.19 -16.13 11.30
C LEU A 526 16.67 -15.76 11.52
N SER A 527 17.11 -14.64 10.94
CA SER A 527 18.47 -14.12 11.16
C SER A 527 18.74 -13.76 12.62
N HIS A 528 17.78 -13.14 13.31
CA HIS A 528 17.85 -12.84 14.73
C HIS A 528 17.84 -14.10 15.62
N ALA A 529 17.21 -15.19 15.18
CA ALA A 529 17.32 -16.52 15.81
C ALA A 529 18.66 -17.22 15.50
N GLY A 530 19.53 -16.64 14.66
CA GLY A 530 20.79 -17.23 14.20
C GLY A 530 20.61 -18.40 13.21
N TYR A 531 19.45 -18.48 12.56
CA TYR A 531 19.11 -19.57 11.65
C TYR A 531 19.61 -19.27 10.22
N ARG A 532 20.15 -20.31 9.56
CA ARG A 532 20.43 -20.28 8.12
C ARG A 532 19.13 -20.32 7.32
N GLN A 533 19.11 -19.61 6.18
CA GLN A 533 17.98 -19.59 5.25
C GLN A 533 18.41 -19.47 3.78
N LEU A 534 17.70 -20.16 2.89
CA LEU A 534 17.99 -20.24 1.46
C LEU A 534 16.89 -19.58 0.61
N HIS A 535 17.25 -18.61 -0.24
CA HIS A 535 16.32 -17.87 -1.09
C HIS A 535 16.67 -18.11 -2.57
N THR A 536 15.78 -18.74 -3.33
CA THR A 536 16.09 -19.27 -4.68
C THR A 536 15.04 -18.89 -5.72
N ALA A 537 15.45 -18.26 -6.82
CA ALA A 537 14.57 -17.99 -7.97
C ALA A 537 15.37 -17.72 -9.24
N GLU A 538 14.67 -17.70 -10.39
CA GLU A 538 15.21 -17.10 -11.61
C GLU A 538 15.03 -15.56 -11.63
N THR A 539 15.58 -14.89 -12.65
CA THR A 539 15.81 -13.44 -12.65
C THR A 539 14.54 -12.61 -12.47
N GLU A 540 13.43 -12.99 -13.13
CA GLU A 540 12.16 -12.26 -13.04
C GLU A 540 11.59 -12.24 -11.61
N LYS A 541 11.79 -13.31 -10.83
CA LYS A 541 11.23 -13.46 -9.48
C LYS A 541 12.28 -13.39 -8.35
N TYR A 542 13.54 -13.11 -8.68
CA TYR A 542 14.62 -12.93 -7.71
C TYR A 542 14.37 -11.78 -6.72
N ALA A 543 13.91 -10.62 -7.20
CA ALA A 543 13.55 -9.48 -6.33
C ALA A 543 12.37 -9.81 -5.41
N HIS A 544 11.47 -10.69 -5.86
CA HIS A 544 10.27 -11.11 -5.15
C HIS A 544 10.63 -11.99 -3.95
N VAL A 545 11.49 -13.00 -4.12
CA VAL A 545 12.00 -13.82 -2.99
C VAL A 545 13.11 -13.15 -2.17
N THR A 546 13.52 -11.92 -2.48
CA THR A 546 14.59 -11.20 -1.74
C THR A 546 14.12 -9.82 -1.26
N TYR A 547 14.26 -8.77 -2.08
CA TYR A 547 13.93 -7.38 -1.73
C TYR A 547 12.51 -7.23 -1.16
N PHE A 548 11.49 -7.76 -1.85
CA PHE A 548 10.09 -7.63 -1.41
C PHE A 548 9.79 -8.49 -0.19
N PHE A 549 10.19 -9.78 -0.21
CA PHE A 549 10.06 -10.69 0.94
C PHE A 549 10.72 -10.15 2.22
N ASN A 550 11.88 -9.50 2.09
CA ASN A 550 12.63 -8.89 3.19
C ASN A 550 12.15 -7.45 3.52
N GLY A 551 10.93 -7.05 3.15
CA GLY A 551 10.35 -5.78 3.58
C GLY A 551 10.95 -4.52 2.91
N GLY A 552 11.54 -4.66 1.72
CA GLY A 552 12.30 -3.61 1.04
C GLY A 552 13.79 -3.58 1.40
N VAL A 553 14.31 -4.60 2.09
CA VAL A 553 15.72 -4.69 2.48
C VAL A 553 16.54 -5.44 1.42
N GLU A 554 17.17 -4.66 0.53
CA GLU A 554 18.06 -5.17 -0.53
C GLU A 554 19.23 -6.02 -0.02
N ARG A 555 19.79 -5.68 1.15
CA ARG A 555 20.95 -6.36 1.72
C ARG A 555 20.54 -7.70 2.34
N GLU A 556 21.31 -8.74 2.05
CA GLU A 556 21.26 -10.01 2.79
C GLU A 556 21.29 -9.82 4.32
N TRP A 557 20.50 -10.63 5.00
CA TRP A 557 20.55 -10.83 6.44
C TRP A 557 21.65 -11.84 6.82
N PRO A 558 22.26 -11.74 8.01
CA PRO A 558 23.16 -12.79 8.51
C PRO A 558 22.51 -14.18 8.48
N GLY A 559 23.11 -15.13 7.75
CA GLY A 559 22.57 -16.48 7.55
C GLY A 559 21.71 -16.66 6.30
N GLU A 560 21.39 -15.59 5.58
CA GLU A 560 20.71 -15.63 4.28
C GLU A 560 21.68 -16.04 3.16
N THR A 561 21.28 -17.00 2.34
CA THR A 561 21.99 -17.45 1.14
C THR A 561 21.07 -17.29 -0.06
N ARG A 562 21.55 -16.64 -1.14
CA ARG A 562 20.74 -16.32 -2.32
C ARG A 562 21.22 -17.06 -3.57
N ILE A 563 20.31 -17.78 -4.24
CA ILE A 563 20.55 -18.41 -5.54
C ILE A 563 19.76 -17.66 -6.61
N LEU A 564 20.48 -16.95 -7.47
CA LEU A 564 19.96 -16.39 -8.73
C LEU A 564 20.24 -17.36 -9.88
N VAL A 565 19.21 -17.67 -10.66
CA VAL A 565 19.34 -18.31 -11.98
C VAL A 565 19.02 -17.29 -13.09
N PRO A 566 19.78 -17.23 -14.19
CA PRO A 566 19.43 -16.40 -15.33
C PRO A 566 18.12 -16.89 -15.98
N SER A 567 17.11 -16.02 -16.07
CA SER A 567 15.94 -16.25 -16.95
C SER A 567 16.38 -16.22 -18.42
N PRO A 568 15.74 -16.98 -19.33
CA PRO A 568 16.15 -17.00 -20.73
C PRO A 568 15.93 -15.65 -21.41
N ARG A 569 16.94 -15.20 -22.18
CA ARG A 569 16.96 -13.90 -22.91
C ARG A 569 17.10 -14.07 -24.42
N ASP A 570 17.06 -15.32 -24.85
CA ASP A 570 17.13 -15.83 -26.21
C ASP A 570 15.75 -15.87 -26.90
N VAL A 571 14.67 -15.63 -26.14
CA VAL A 571 13.28 -15.54 -26.63
C VAL A 571 12.70 -14.14 -26.45
N PRO A 572 11.76 -13.69 -27.32
CA PRO A 572 11.10 -12.38 -27.19
C PRO A 572 9.97 -12.37 -26.15
N SER A 573 9.44 -13.54 -25.80
CA SER A 573 8.36 -13.77 -24.83
C SER A 573 8.43 -15.23 -24.35
N TYR A 574 7.94 -15.51 -23.14
CA TYR A 574 8.18 -16.81 -22.48
C TYR A 574 7.28 -17.96 -22.98
N ASP A 575 6.26 -17.70 -23.80
CA ASP A 575 5.50 -18.74 -24.51
C ASP A 575 6.34 -19.53 -25.52
N HIS A 576 7.41 -18.92 -26.05
CA HIS A 576 8.38 -19.61 -26.88
C HIS A 576 9.29 -20.56 -26.10
N ARG A 577 9.30 -20.48 -24.77
CA ARG A 577 10.13 -21.32 -23.89
C ARG A 577 9.49 -21.52 -22.50
N PRO A 578 8.36 -22.27 -22.41
CA PRO A 578 7.54 -22.32 -21.20
C PRO A 578 8.23 -22.95 -19.98
N GLU A 579 9.31 -23.71 -20.18
CA GLU A 579 10.12 -24.26 -19.09
C GLU A 579 11.00 -23.20 -18.40
N MET A 580 11.16 -22.02 -19.03
CA MET A 580 12.01 -20.91 -18.60
C MET A 580 13.39 -21.41 -18.11
N SER A 581 13.70 -21.20 -16.83
CA SER A 581 14.87 -21.77 -16.15
C SER A 581 14.49 -22.66 -14.96
N ALA A 582 13.21 -23.03 -14.80
CA ALA A 582 12.67 -23.76 -13.64
C ALA A 582 13.46 -25.03 -13.26
N ARG A 583 13.90 -25.80 -14.26
CA ARG A 583 14.69 -27.02 -14.03
C ARG A 583 16.08 -26.74 -13.45
N GLU A 584 16.73 -25.62 -13.81
CA GLU A 584 17.99 -25.20 -13.18
C GLU A 584 17.73 -24.61 -11.77
N VAL A 585 16.63 -23.87 -11.58
CA VAL A 585 16.21 -23.36 -10.26
C VAL A 585 15.99 -24.52 -9.28
N ALA A 586 15.22 -25.54 -9.66
CA ALA A 586 14.95 -26.73 -8.84
C ALA A 586 16.22 -27.56 -8.60
N ALA A 587 17.04 -27.80 -9.62
CA ALA A 587 18.29 -28.57 -9.47
C ALA A 587 19.31 -27.86 -8.57
N ARG A 588 19.40 -26.53 -8.61
CA ARG A 588 20.27 -25.75 -7.71
C ARG A 588 19.74 -25.69 -6.29
N PHE A 589 18.42 -25.56 -6.12
CA PHE A 589 17.79 -25.67 -4.81
C PHE A 589 18.10 -27.01 -4.15
N ALA A 590 17.86 -28.11 -4.87
CA ALA A 590 18.09 -29.47 -4.39
C ALA A 590 19.57 -29.79 -4.10
N ALA A 591 20.51 -29.01 -4.66
CA ALA A 591 21.95 -29.17 -4.42
C ALA A 591 22.50 -28.36 -3.22
N GLU A 592 21.77 -27.33 -2.74
CA GLU A 592 22.16 -26.51 -1.57
C GLU A 592 21.31 -26.80 -0.33
N ILE A 593 20.06 -27.23 -0.49
CA ILE A 593 19.15 -27.47 0.64
C ILE A 593 19.67 -28.60 1.55
N GLY A 594 19.57 -28.38 2.86
CA GLY A 594 20.06 -29.32 3.88
C GLY A 594 21.45 -28.98 4.45
N ASN A 595 22.10 -27.90 4.01
CA ASN A 595 23.38 -27.42 4.52
C ASN A 595 23.29 -26.74 5.92
N GLY A 596 22.36 -27.19 6.77
CA GLY A 596 22.05 -26.63 8.09
C GLY A 596 20.99 -25.53 8.08
N ASP A 597 20.35 -25.30 6.94
CA ASP A 597 19.25 -24.34 6.77
C ASP A 597 18.02 -24.73 7.58
N ARG A 598 17.33 -23.74 8.15
CA ARG A 598 16.07 -23.93 8.90
C ARG A 598 14.86 -23.43 8.13
N PHE A 599 15.07 -22.52 7.20
CA PHE A 599 14.05 -22.05 6.27
C PHE A 599 14.58 -22.06 4.84
N ALA A 600 13.71 -22.25 3.87
CA ALA A 600 14.01 -21.91 2.50
C ALA A 600 12.77 -21.33 1.81
N VAL A 601 12.98 -20.44 0.85
CA VAL A 601 11.95 -19.95 -0.07
C VAL A 601 12.41 -20.17 -1.51
N ILE A 602 11.52 -20.73 -2.33
CA ILE A 602 11.73 -20.94 -3.76
C ILE A 602 10.50 -20.50 -4.55
N ASN A 603 10.73 -19.73 -5.61
CA ASN A 603 9.68 -19.28 -6.53
C ASN A 603 9.88 -19.91 -7.92
N PHE A 604 8.80 -20.45 -8.49
CA PHE A 604 8.70 -20.85 -9.88
C PHE A 604 7.87 -19.82 -10.65
N ALA A 605 8.54 -19.06 -11.51
CA ALA A 605 7.99 -17.91 -12.23
C ALA A 605 7.02 -18.28 -13.36
N ASN A 606 7.00 -19.54 -13.78
CA ASN A 606 6.47 -19.97 -15.08
C ASN A 606 4.96 -19.76 -15.26
N PRO A 607 4.06 -20.09 -14.31
CA PRO A 607 2.63 -19.96 -14.55
C PRO A 607 2.22 -18.50 -14.76
N ASP A 608 2.83 -17.56 -14.02
CA ASP A 608 2.63 -16.12 -14.20
C ASP A 608 3.28 -15.55 -15.47
N MET A 609 4.60 -15.72 -15.61
CA MET A 609 5.37 -15.10 -16.69
C MET A 609 5.01 -15.62 -18.08
N VAL A 610 4.51 -16.86 -18.17
CA VAL A 610 3.91 -17.40 -19.38
C VAL A 610 2.41 -17.08 -19.44
N GLY A 611 1.70 -17.03 -18.30
CA GLY A 611 0.28 -16.64 -18.21
C GLY A 611 -0.02 -15.28 -18.85
N HIS A 612 0.86 -14.31 -18.65
CA HIS A 612 0.83 -13.00 -19.31
C HIS A 612 0.84 -13.02 -20.85
N THR A 613 1.13 -14.16 -21.49
CA THR A 613 1.05 -14.30 -22.96
C THR A 613 -0.36 -14.65 -23.45
N GLY A 614 -1.25 -15.14 -22.57
CA GLY A 614 -2.58 -15.66 -22.94
C GLY A 614 -2.54 -16.94 -23.80
N SER A 615 -1.36 -17.52 -24.03
CA SER A 615 -1.16 -18.68 -24.89
C SER A 615 -1.45 -19.97 -24.12
N ILE A 616 -2.73 -20.36 -24.03
CA ILE A 616 -3.18 -21.53 -23.25
C ILE A 616 -2.26 -22.76 -23.40
N PRO A 617 -1.86 -23.23 -24.60
CA PRO A 617 -0.99 -24.41 -24.70
C PRO A 617 0.41 -24.21 -24.11
N ALA A 618 0.96 -23.00 -24.18
CA ALA A 618 2.24 -22.67 -23.57
C ALA A 618 2.12 -22.58 -22.04
N VAL A 619 1.03 -22.00 -21.53
CA VAL A 619 0.77 -21.89 -20.09
C VAL A 619 0.50 -23.26 -19.47
N THR A 620 -0.23 -24.14 -20.17
CA THR A 620 -0.37 -25.55 -19.78
C THR A 620 1.01 -26.22 -19.67
N ALA A 621 1.89 -26.06 -20.66
CA ALA A 621 3.25 -26.60 -20.58
C ALA A 621 4.10 -25.96 -19.45
N ALA A 622 3.92 -24.67 -19.17
CA ALA A 622 4.58 -23.97 -18.06
C ALA A 622 4.17 -24.55 -16.69
N VAL A 623 2.88 -24.86 -16.53
CA VAL A 623 2.32 -25.52 -15.34
C VAL A 623 2.82 -26.97 -15.23
N GLU A 624 2.86 -27.74 -16.32
CA GLU A 624 3.41 -29.11 -16.32
C GLU A 624 4.90 -29.16 -15.93
N VAL A 625 5.73 -28.23 -16.41
CA VAL A 625 7.14 -28.12 -15.97
C VAL A 625 7.24 -27.68 -14.51
N THR A 626 6.34 -26.82 -14.05
CA THR A 626 6.31 -26.38 -12.64
C THR A 626 5.98 -27.55 -11.71
N ASP A 627 5.09 -28.46 -12.11
CA ASP A 627 4.78 -29.69 -11.37
C ASP A 627 5.97 -30.67 -11.30
N GLU A 628 6.67 -30.87 -12.42
CA GLU A 628 7.93 -31.64 -12.48
C GLU A 628 8.96 -31.07 -11.49
N CYS A 629 9.15 -29.75 -11.49
CA CYS A 629 10.12 -29.07 -10.64
C CYS A 629 9.69 -29.04 -9.16
N LEU A 630 8.39 -28.95 -8.87
CA LEU A 630 7.83 -29.09 -7.53
C LEU A 630 8.16 -30.46 -6.93
N GLY A 631 8.11 -31.53 -7.73
CA GLY A 631 8.51 -32.88 -7.31
C GLY A 631 9.94 -32.91 -6.75
N VAL A 632 10.89 -32.38 -7.52
CA VAL A 632 12.32 -32.30 -7.14
C VAL A 632 12.52 -31.50 -5.84
N VAL A 633 11.82 -30.37 -5.68
CA VAL A 633 11.93 -29.51 -4.48
C VAL A 633 11.35 -30.18 -3.23
N VAL A 634 10.22 -30.87 -3.36
CA VAL A 634 9.58 -31.58 -2.24
C VAL A 634 10.42 -32.80 -1.83
N GLU A 635 10.89 -33.59 -2.79
CA GLU A 635 11.75 -34.77 -2.53
C GLU A 635 13.08 -34.35 -1.87
N ALA A 636 13.72 -33.26 -2.32
CA ALA A 636 14.92 -32.73 -1.70
C ALA A 636 14.67 -32.18 -0.28
N THR A 637 13.54 -31.48 -0.06
CA THR A 637 13.16 -30.98 1.28
C THR A 637 12.88 -32.13 2.25
N HIS A 638 12.16 -33.16 1.81
CA HIS A 638 11.89 -34.36 2.62
C HIS A 638 13.17 -35.15 2.90
N ALA A 639 14.08 -35.28 1.94
CA ALA A 639 15.39 -35.90 2.15
C ALA A 639 16.28 -35.15 3.16
N ALA A 640 16.12 -33.82 3.26
CA ALA A 640 16.75 -32.98 4.28
C ALA A 640 16.04 -32.99 5.65
N GLY A 641 14.97 -33.79 5.82
CA GLY A 641 14.18 -33.86 7.06
C GLY A 641 13.29 -32.63 7.31
N GLY A 642 13.02 -31.84 6.27
CA GLY A 642 12.11 -30.70 6.31
C GLY A 642 10.70 -31.03 5.82
N ILE A 643 9.83 -30.03 5.86
CA ILE A 643 8.46 -30.06 5.29
C ILE A 643 8.23 -28.84 4.40
N CYS A 644 7.23 -28.89 3.52
CA CYS A 644 6.92 -27.82 2.58
C CYS A 644 5.61 -27.11 2.93
N LEU A 645 5.58 -25.78 2.73
CA LEU A 645 4.38 -24.97 2.55
C LEU A 645 4.32 -24.61 1.05
N ILE A 646 3.42 -25.22 0.29
CA ILE A 646 3.31 -25.04 -1.16
C ILE A 646 2.10 -24.15 -1.44
N THR A 647 2.33 -22.96 -1.99
CA THR A 647 1.33 -21.90 -2.19
C THR A 647 1.54 -21.19 -3.52
N ALA A 648 0.65 -20.28 -3.89
CA ALA A 648 0.98 -19.17 -4.80
C ALA A 648 0.90 -17.83 -4.03
N ASP A 649 1.24 -16.74 -4.71
CA ASP A 649 1.18 -15.36 -4.23
C ASP A 649 0.08 -14.52 -4.93
N HIS A 650 -0.41 -14.97 -6.09
CA HIS A 650 -1.68 -14.58 -6.71
C HIS A 650 -2.09 -15.59 -7.80
N GLY A 651 -3.26 -15.40 -8.41
CA GLY A 651 -3.68 -16.13 -9.61
C GLY A 651 -3.33 -15.40 -10.91
N ASN A 652 -3.24 -16.18 -11.99
CA ASN A 652 -3.02 -15.77 -13.38
C ASN A 652 -3.42 -16.95 -14.30
N ALA A 653 -2.67 -18.05 -14.26
CA ALA A 653 -2.75 -19.19 -15.20
C ALA A 653 -4.11 -19.92 -15.21
N GLU A 654 -4.91 -19.80 -14.15
CA GLU A 654 -6.25 -20.41 -14.06
C GLU A 654 -7.36 -19.62 -14.80
N ARG A 655 -7.06 -18.42 -15.34
CA ARG A 655 -7.95 -17.64 -16.22
C ARG A 655 -7.17 -17.05 -17.39
N MET A 656 -7.14 -17.78 -18.50
CA MET A 656 -6.55 -17.38 -19.79
C MET A 656 -7.57 -16.83 -20.80
N LEU A 657 -8.86 -16.82 -20.44
CA LEU A 657 -9.94 -16.29 -21.27
C LEU A 657 -10.77 -15.27 -20.49
N GLU A 658 -11.30 -14.28 -21.19
CA GLU A 658 -12.23 -13.30 -20.66
C GLU A 658 -13.65 -13.87 -20.48
N ASP A 659 -14.54 -13.07 -19.90
CA ASP A 659 -15.95 -13.43 -19.67
C ASP A 659 -16.75 -13.71 -20.97
N ASP A 660 -16.19 -13.39 -22.15
CA ASP A 660 -16.74 -13.76 -23.46
C ASP A 660 -16.39 -15.20 -23.90
N GLY A 661 -15.46 -15.86 -23.20
CA GLY A 661 -14.98 -17.21 -23.47
C GLY A 661 -14.11 -17.35 -24.72
N VAL A 662 -13.60 -16.24 -25.29
CA VAL A 662 -12.85 -16.24 -26.56
C VAL A 662 -11.65 -15.29 -26.56
N SER A 663 -11.78 -14.10 -25.96
CA SER A 663 -10.69 -13.13 -25.88
C SER A 663 -9.63 -13.58 -24.87
N PRO A 664 -8.32 -13.53 -25.19
CA PRO A 664 -7.28 -13.90 -24.23
C PRO A 664 -7.24 -12.95 -23.03
N HIS A 665 -7.28 -13.50 -21.83
CA HIS A 665 -7.00 -12.78 -20.59
C HIS A 665 -5.52 -12.92 -20.25
N THR A 666 -4.83 -11.79 -20.07
CA THR A 666 -3.37 -11.72 -19.89
C THR A 666 -2.95 -11.02 -18.59
N ALA A 667 -3.90 -10.79 -17.68
CA ALA A 667 -3.68 -10.15 -16.39
C ALA A 667 -3.70 -11.18 -15.24
N HIS A 668 -3.31 -10.74 -14.04
CA HIS A 668 -3.56 -11.52 -12.82
C HIS A 668 -5.06 -11.62 -12.52
N THR A 669 -5.43 -12.47 -11.57
CA THR A 669 -6.83 -12.61 -11.14
C THR A 669 -7.05 -12.15 -9.70
N THR A 670 -8.32 -12.13 -9.28
CA THR A 670 -8.72 -11.99 -7.88
C THR A 670 -8.93 -13.34 -7.18
N ASN A 671 -8.67 -14.47 -7.85
CA ASN A 671 -8.95 -15.81 -7.32
C ASN A 671 -8.09 -16.13 -6.08
N PRO A 672 -8.59 -16.98 -5.17
CA PRO A 672 -7.78 -17.50 -4.07
C PRO A 672 -6.69 -18.44 -4.60
N VAL A 673 -5.62 -18.59 -3.82
CA VAL A 673 -4.48 -19.47 -4.12
C VAL A 673 -4.55 -20.75 -3.29
N PRO A 674 -3.93 -21.86 -3.73
CA PRO A 674 -3.81 -23.06 -2.91
C PRO A 674 -2.85 -22.84 -1.75
N LEU A 675 -2.99 -23.64 -0.69
CA LEU A 675 -1.91 -23.97 0.24
C LEU A 675 -1.92 -25.47 0.51
N VAL A 676 -0.75 -26.13 0.49
CA VAL A 676 -0.55 -27.52 0.93
C VAL A 676 0.60 -27.58 1.93
N LEU A 677 0.40 -28.24 3.07
CA LEU A 677 1.42 -28.45 4.11
C LEU A 677 1.88 -29.91 4.10
N THR A 678 3.11 -30.21 3.68
CA THR A 678 3.58 -31.61 3.51
C THR A 678 3.98 -32.31 4.82
N SER A 679 3.12 -32.20 5.85
CA SER A 679 3.12 -33.00 7.07
C SER A 679 1.70 -33.45 7.39
N SER A 680 1.50 -34.75 7.64
CA SER A 680 0.21 -35.34 8.02
C SER A 680 -0.07 -35.30 9.53
N GLU A 681 0.92 -34.92 10.36
CA GLU A 681 0.80 -34.84 11.82
C GLU A 681 0.28 -33.49 12.32
N VAL A 682 0.15 -32.51 11.42
CA VAL A 682 -0.17 -31.11 11.72
C VAL A 682 -1.48 -30.71 11.04
N GLY A 683 -2.49 -30.36 11.84
CA GLY A 683 -3.76 -29.84 11.33
C GLY A 683 -3.59 -28.46 10.70
N LEU A 684 -4.35 -28.18 9.64
CA LEU A 684 -4.33 -26.90 8.90
C LEU A 684 -5.77 -26.36 8.79
N LYS A 685 -5.96 -25.05 9.00
CA LYS A 685 -7.25 -24.37 8.72
C LYS A 685 -7.60 -24.48 7.23
N GLU A 686 -8.89 -24.64 6.89
CA GLU A 686 -9.37 -24.68 5.50
C GLU A 686 -9.10 -23.38 4.71
N ARG A 687 -8.95 -22.24 5.41
CA ARG A 687 -8.86 -20.89 4.85
C ARG A 687 -7.87 -20.01 5.63
N GLY A 688 -7.30 -19.03 4.95
CA GLY A 688 -6.43 -17.99 5.50
C GLY A 688 -6.15 -16.88 4.49
N GLU A 689 -5.08 -16.12 4.74
CA GLU A 689 -4.54 -15.06 3.88
C GLU A 689 -3.03 -15.28 3.65
N LEU A 690 -2.43 -14.56 2.69
CA LEU A 690 -0.97 -14.61 2.49
C LEU A 690 -0.17 -14.17 3.74
N SER A 691 -0.74 -13.26 4.54
CA SER A 691 -0.15 -12.72 5.77
C SER A 691 0.06 -13.78 6.85
N ASP A 692 -0.66 -14.90 6.79
CA ASP A 692 -0.62 -15.99 7.77
C ASP A 692 0.59 -16.93 7.59
N LEU A 693 1.28 -16.88 6.43
CA LEU A 693 2.33 -17.84 6.06
C LEU A 693 3.61 -17.69 6.90
N ALA A 694 4.05 -16.47 7.23
CA ALA A 694 5.20 -16.24 8.10
C ALA A 694 4.93 -16.64 9.58
N PRO A 695 3.82 -16.21 10.22
CA PRO A 695 3.39 -16.73 11.53
C PRO A 695 3.32 -18.27 11.58
N THR A 696 2.79 -18.90 10.53
CA THR A 696 2.71 -20.35 10.39
C THR A 696 4.10 -20.99 10.29
N THR A 697 5.01 -20.39 9.51
CA THR A 697 6.40 -20.86 9.38
C THR A 697 7.17 -20.78 10.71
N LEU A 698 7.05 -19.66 11.43
CA LEU A 698 7.68 -19.49 12.75
C LEU A 698 7.15 -20.51 13.76
N ARG A 699 5.83 -20.76 13.78
CA ARG A 699 5.23 -21.80 14.62
C ARG A 699 5.78 -23.19 14.31
N LEU A 700 5.87 -23.57 13.03
CA LEU A 700 6.40 -24.88 12.62
C LEU A 700 7.85 -25.04 13.07
N LEU A 701 8.65 -23.97 12.98
CA LEU A 701 10.05 -23.94 13.41
C LEU A 701 10.27 -23.84 14.92
N GLY A 702 9.21 -23.62 15.72
CA GLY A 702 9.32 -23.50 17.17
C GLY A 702 9.84 -22.14 17.65
N LEU A 703 9.68 -21.09 16.83
CA LEU A 703 10.08 -19.72 17.16
C LEU A 703 8.90 -18.91 17.72
N ASP A 704 9.22 -17.95 18.58
CA ASP A 704 8.26 -16.91 18.99
C ASP A 704 7.91 -16.02 17.78
N ILE A 705 6.65 -15.60 17.70
CA ILE A 705 6.14 -14.75 16.62
C ILE A 705 6.23 -13.28 17.08
N PRO A 706 6.91 -12.39 16.34
CA PRO A 706 6.96 -10.96 16.67
C PRO A 706 5.56 -10.33 16.73
N SER A 707 5.37 -9.36 17.63
CA SER A 707 4.13 -8.56 17.76
C SER A 707 3.73 -7.84 16.46
N GLU A 708 4.71 -7.61 15.62
CA GLU A 708 4.65 -6.93 14.33
C GLU A 708 4.03 -7.81 13.23
N MET A 709 4.07 -9.14 13.37
CA MET A 709 3.35 -10.06 12.48
C MET A 709 1.91 -10.22 12.96
N THR A 710 0.96 -9.63 12.24
CA THR A 710 -0.47 -9.64 12.60
C THR A 710 -1.27 -10.78 11.97
N GLY A 711 -0.68 -11.55 11.04
CA GLY A 711 -1.31 -12.73 10.46
C GLY A 711 -1.56 -13.83 11.50
N GLU A 712 -2.58 -14.65 11.26
CA GLU A 712 -2.88 -15.78 12.13
C GLU A 712 -1.95 -16.98 11.85
N VAL A 713 -1.83 -17.89 12.83
CA VAL A 713 -1.22 -19.20 12.61
C VAL A 713 -2.27 -20.13 11.99
N LEU A 714 -1.97 -20.73 10.83
CA LEU A 714 -2.86 -21.69 10.14
C LEU A 714 -2.74 -23.11 10.71
N CYS A 715 -1.61 -23.44 11.32
CA CYS A 715 -1.31 -24.79 11.79
C CYS A 715 -1.66 -25.03 13.26
N GLY A 716 -2.04 -26.26 13.59
CA GLY A 716 -2.38 -26.70 14.95
C GLY A 716 -2.14 -28.20 15.15
N THR A 717 -2.46 -28.69 16.36
CA THR A 717 -2.62 -30.13 16.58
C THR A 717 -3.81 -30.65 15.76
N ALA A 718 -3.62 -31.78 15.08
CA ALA A 718 -4.71 -32.54 14.48
C ALA A 718 -5.68 -33.10 15.55
#